data_AF-A0A2P2JQS2-F1
#
_entry.id   AF-A0A2P2JQS2-F1
#
_cell.length_a   1.000
_cell.length_b   1.000
_cell.length_c   1.000
_cell.angle_alpha   90.00
_cell.angle_beta   90.00
_cell.angle_gamma   90.00
#
_symmetry.space_group_name_H-M   'P 1'
#
loop_
_entity.id
_entity.type
_entity.pdbx_description
1 polymer ?
#
loop_
_entity_poly.entity_id
_entity_poly.type
_entity_poly.pdbx_seq_one_letter_code
_entity_poly.pdbx_strand_id
1 'polypeptide(L)'
;MFFFHLPETALKLDTLVGDIEDGVSSAMRKNLGKNSSGRSSEGMCLHAIETLGQTEDVLTSVAKTRPQWMHLVSAVDHRVDRSLAILRPQAIADHRTLLTSLGWPPPLSTLTSSNIDAAKSTEIPNLLFTIQGNLKHQYCENFLALCRLQELQRRRKSRQLVGHNREVALLQPLWAIEELVNPISIACQRHFLKWVDKPEFIFALVYKIIRDYVDTMDDLLQPLVDEARLSGYSCREEWVSAMVMSLLTYLAKEIFPIYISQLAEENGADVPSQAKISWLHLVDLMIAFDKQIQSLVTHSGILNSLPDDERLQKISSLSLFCDRPDWLDIWAEMELNDMLEKLKPDLDDERNWTMKNQGAILSTGSVNYKSPAISSAFLQRLSLAVDRCRSLPTISLRSRFLKLVGVPIIQRFLDCVLHRCQEAEGLTALTDDDGLIKVANSINAIHYFESVVKEWCDDVFFLEIGFDNSNQMGMSDDDAKEKPIDGSVGIFDGEIGKTEDFRKEWIDKISIVILRGFDAKCRDYVKARKQWQEKSEEGWTVSRNLVEALDYLQEKIAVVEENLNRIDFVCLWRSLAAGLDRLLFNSILMSNVKFHDCGVERFGSDLQVLFGIFGAWCLRPEGFFPKASEGLKLLQMREKQLKYGLARGRKWMKENGIRHLSVAEAEKIVSSRVFMN
;
A
#
# COMPACT_ATOMS: atom_id res chain seq x y z
N MET A 1 50.03 27.09 31.28
CA MET A 1 50.86 27.05 30.05
C MET A 1 49.96 26.96 28.81
N PHE A 2 49.05 27.93 28.60
CA PHE A 2 47.89 27.77 27.70
C PHE A 2 47.67 28.90 26.66
N PHE A 3 48.63 29.79 26.42
CA PHE A 3 48.39 31.03 25.65
C PHE A 3 49.19 31.24 24.34
N PHE A 4 50.03 30.30 23.90
CA PHE A 4 51.01 30.60 22.83
C PHE A 4 50.65 30.20 21.37
N HIS A 5 49.46 29.65 21.06
CA HIS A 5 49.17 29.18 19.68
C HIS A 5 48.11 29.99 18.90
N LEU A 6 47.54 31.08 19.45
CA LEU A 6 46.56 31.92 18.73
C LEU A 6 47.18 32.76 17.61
N PRO A 7 48.29 33.49 17.83
CA PRO A 7 48.90 34.32 16.78
C PRO A 7 49.38 33.47 15.60
N GLU A 8 49.97 32.31 15.88
CA GLU A 8 50.50 31.39 14.89
C GLU A 8 49.39 30.78 13.99
N THR A 9 48.27 30.38 14.60
CA THR A 9 47.13 29.83 13.84
C THR A 9 46.43 30.92 13.02
N ALA A 10 46.26 32.12 13.59
CA ALA A 10 45.66 33.26 12.89
C ALA A 10 46.53 33.75 11.73
N LEU A 11 47.85 33.84 11.93
CA LEU A 11 48.81 34.20 10.88
C LEU A 11 48.83 33.16 9.74
N LYS A 12 48.78 31.87 10.10
CA LYS A 12 48.69 30.79 9.12
C LYS A 12 47.41 30.89 8.29
N LEU A 13 46.26 31.13 8.93
CA LEU A 13 44.99 31.33 8.22
C LEU A 13 44.99 32.59 7.35
N ASP A 14 45.58 33.69 7.82
CA ASP A 14 45.68 34.93 7.04
C ASP A 14 46.57 34.77 5.80
N THR A 15 47.68 34.04 5.92
CA THR A 15 48.55 33.69 4.79
C THR A 15 47.80 32.85 3.76
N LEU A 16 47.14 31.78 4.20
CA LEU A 16 46.37 30.90 3.32
C LEU A 16 45.23 31.64 2.61
N VAL A 17 44.52 32.54 3.30
CA VAL A 17 43.45 33.34 2.68
C VAL A 17 44.02 34.36 1.70
N GLY A 18 45.18 34.97 2.00
CA GLY A 18 45.90 35.82 1.06
C GLY A 18 46.26 35.08 -0.22
N ASP A 19 46.82 33.87 -0.11
CA ASP A 19 47.16 33.02 -1.25
C ASP A 19 45.92 32.66 -2.09
N ILE A 20 44.77 32.43 -1.45
CA ILE A 20 43.49 32.19 -2.14
C ILE A 20 43.04 33.44 -2.91
N GLU A 21 43.04 34.62 -2.26
CA GLU A 21 42.61 35.88 -2.85
C GLU A 21 43.51 36.28 -4.04
N ASP A 22 44.81 36.03 -3.94
CA ASP A 22 45.78 36.23 -5.02
C ASP A 22 45.58 35.23 -6.16
N GLY A 23 45.33 33.96 -5.84
CA GLY A 23 45.00 32.91 -6.82
C GLY A 23 43.73 33.24 -7.62
N VAL A 24 42.66 33.65 -6.94
CA VAL A 24 41.40 34.09 -7.57
C VAL A 24 41.62 35.34 -8.43
N SER A 25 42.37 36.32 -7.92
CA SER A 25 42.68 37.55 -8.66
C SER A 25 43.52 37.29 -9.92
N SER A 26 44.41 36.29 -9.87
CA SER A 26 45.20 35.86 -11.03
C SER A 26 44.35 35.14 -12.07
N ALA A 27 43.47 34.24 -11.63
CA ALA A 27 42.53 33.54 -12.51
C ALA A 27 41.60 34.50 -13.28
N MET A 28 41.14 35.58 -12.62
CA MET A 28 40.30 36.61 -13.26
C MET A 28 41.03 37.45 -14.33
N ARG A 29 42.32 37.79 -14.14
CA ARG A 29 43.06 38.67 -15.07
C ARG A 29 43.20 38.10 -16.47
N LYS A 30 43.00 36.79 -16.66
CA LYS A 30 43.02 36.12 -17.97
C LYS A 30 41.81 36.46 -18.86
N ASN A 31 40.64 36.76 -18.29
CA ASN A 31 39.45 37.10 -19.09
C ASN A 31 39.48 38.51 -19.68
N LEU A 32 40.28 39.42 -19.10
CA LEU A 32 40.44 40.79 -19.61
C LEU A 32 41.63 40.94 -20.58
N GLY A 33 42.56 39.98 -20.65
CA GLY A 33 43.80 40.08 -21.42
C GLY A 33 44.00 38.94 -22.41
N LYS A 34 43.89 39.22 -23.71
CA LYS A 34 44.36 38.31 -24.77
C LYS A 34 45.87 38.07 -24.62
N ASN A 35 46.26 36.79 -24.64
CA ASN A 35 47.61 36.24 -24.77
C ASN A 35 48.49 36.20 -23.51
N SER A 36 48.42 35.11 -22.76
CA SER A 36 49.60 34.52 -22.11
C SER A 36 49.49 32.99 -22.10
N SER A 37 50.63 32.32 -22.22
CA SER A 37 50.79 30.87 -22.45
C SER A 37 49.91 29.99 -21.55
N GLY A 38 49.08 29.14 -22.16
CA GLY A 38 48.05 28.32 -21.50
C GLY A 38 48.48 27.24 -20.52
N ARG A 39 49.73 27.24 -20.01
CA ARG A 39 50.24 26.20 -19.10
C ARG A 39 50.39 26.63 -17.63
N SER A 40 50.41 27.93 -17.31
CA SER A 40 50.59 28.41 -15.94
C SER A 40 49.27 28.72 -15.20
N SER A 41 48.16 28.93 -15.91
CA SER A 41 46.91 29.42 -15.30
C SER A 41 45.97 28.33 -14.80
N GLU A 42 45.89 27.18 -15.48
CA GLU A 42 45.10 26.02 -15.01
C GLU A 42 45.67 25.50 -13.69
N GLY A 43 47.00 25.50 -13.58
CA GLY A 43 47.72 25.22 -12.33
C GLY A 43 47.42 26.23 -11.21
N MET A 44 47.12 27.50 -11.52
CA MET A 44 46.80 28.51 -10.49
C MET A 44 45.38 28.38 -9.93
N CYS A 45 44.40 27.98 -10.76
CA CYS A 45 43.04 27.68 -10.28
C CYS A 45 43.04 26.41 -9.41
N LEU A 46 43.73 25.36 -9.86
CA LEU A 46 43.94 24.15 -9.07
C LEU A 46 44.69 24.42 -7.76
N HIS A 47 45.72 25.27 -7.80
CA HIS A 47 46.45 25.70 -6.61
C HIS A 47 45.53 26.47 -5.64
N ALA A 48 44.68 27.37 -6.12
CA ALA A 48 43.70 28.06 -5.28
C ALA A 48 42.70 27.08 -4.63
N ILE A 49 42.25 26.05 -5.36
CA ILE A 49 41.38 24.99 -4.82
C ILE A 49 42.11 24.14 -3.77
N GLU A 50 43.39 23.83 -3.98
CA GLU A 50 44.21 23.10 -3.00
C GLU A 50 44.42 23.92 -1.72
N THR A 51 44.76 25.20 -1.85
CA THR A 51 44.92 26.12 -0.71
C THR A 51 43.61 26.34 0.04
N LEU A 52 42.47 26.38 -0.67
CA LEU A 52 41.13 26.36 -0.08
C LEU A 52 40.90 25.08 0.75
N GLY A 53 41.30 23.91 0.23
CA GLY A 53 41.24 22.64 0.95
C GLY A 53 42.07 22.64 2.23
N GLN A 54 43.32 23.11 2.17
CA GLN A 54 44.20 23.25 3.34
C GLN A 54 43.62 24.22 4.38
N THR A 55 43.00 25.32 3.92
CA THR A 55 42.33 26.28 4.80
C THR A 55 41.17 25.62 5.54
N GLU A 56 40.34 24.83 4.84
CA GLU A 56 39.21 24.11 5.43
C GLU A 56 39.66 23.02 6.42
N ASP A 57 40.79 22.35 6.18
CA ASP A 57 41.39 21.40 7.13
C ASP A 57 41.78 22.09 8.44
N VAL A 58 42.44 23.25 8.34
CA VAL A 58 42.82 24.06 9.51
C VAL A 58 41.59 24.58 10.24
N LEU A 59 40.59 25.10 9.53
CA LEU A 59 39.33 25.58 10.13
C LEU A 59 38.55 24.46 10.84
N THR A 60 38.50 23.27 10.25
CA THR A 60 37.86 22.09 10.87
C THR A 60 38.57 21.69 12.16
N SER A 61 39.91 21.70 12.17
CA SER A 61 40.70 21.42 13.37
C SER A 61 40.46 22.48 14.46
N VAL A 62 40.45 23.77 14.09
CA VAL A 62 40.22 24.88 15.02
C VAL A 62 38.80 24.81 15.62
N ALA A 63 37.79 24.57 14.78
CA ALA A 63 36.40 24.45 15.24
C ALA A 63 36.20 23.31 16.25
N LYS A 64 36.88 22.16 16.06
CA LYS A 64 36.82 21.01 16.98
C LYS A 64 37.61 21.22 18.27
N THR A 65 38.81 21.79 18.18
CA THR A 65 39.72 21.90 19.33
C THR A 65 39.48 23.14 20.19
N ARG A 66 38.91 24.20 19.60
CA ARG A 66 38.76 25.52 20.23
C ARG A 66 37.44 26.20 19.84
N PRO A 67 36.30 25.74 20.38
CA PRO A 67 34.98 26.28 20.03
C PRO A 67 34.81 27.77 20.37
N GLN A 68 35.55 28.29 21.36
CA GLN A 68 35.56 29.73 21.69
C GLN A 68 36.10 30.65 20.57
N TRP A 69 36.69 30.11 19.49
CA TRP A 69 37.27 30.90 18.39
C TRP A 69 36.31 31.12 17.22
N MET A 70 35.00 31.07 17.48
CA MET A 70 33.95 31.21 16.45
C MET A 70 34.06 32.48 15.61
N HIS A 71 34.49 33.61 16.19
CA HIS A 71 34.63 34.88 15.46
C HIS A 71 35.78 34.83 14.44
N LEU A 72 36.89 34.16 14.77
CA LEU A 72 37.99 33.96 13.83
C LEU A 72 37.56 33.04 12.68
N VAL A 73 36.89 31.93 13.02
CA VAL A 73 36.34 30.99 12.02
C VAL A 73 35.35 31.69 11.09
N SER A 74 34.45 32.51 11.63
CA SER A 74 33.47 33.30 10.87
C SER A 74 34.13 34.37 9.98
N ALA A 75 35.16 35.06 10.46
CA ALA A 75 35.88 36.06 9.68
C ALA A 75 36.63 35.44 8.48
N VAL A 76 37.29 34.30 8.69
CA VAL A 76 37.92 33.54 7.60
C VAL A 76 36.87 32.99 6.65
N ASP A 77 35.76 32.47 7.17
CA ASP A 77 34.65 31.99 6.35
C ASP A 77 34.13 33.09 5.42
N HIS A 78 33.88 34.31 5.90
CA HIS A 78 33.42 35.40 5.05
C HIS A 78 34.37 35.72 3.88
N ARG A 79 35.69 35.67 4.10
CA ARG A 79 36.69 35.89 3.03
C ARG A 79 36.69 34.74 2.03
N VAL A 80 36.64 33.50 2.51
CA VAL A 80 36.54 32.32 1.66
C VAL A 80 35.24 32.32 0.84
N ASP A 81 34.09 32.71 1.41
CA ASP A 81 32.83 32.80 0.67
C ASP A 81 32.90 33.82 -0.47
N ARG A 82 33.57 34.96 -0.26
CA ARG A 82 33.84 35.95 -1.30
C ARG A 82 34.68 35.37 -2.44
N SER A 83 35.72 34.62 -2.10
CA SER A 83 36.57 33.93 -3.08
C SER A 83 35.80 32.84 -3.85
N LEU A 84 34.98 32.04 -3.17
CA LEU A 84 34.14 31.00 -3.78
C LEU A 84 33.04 31.58 -4.69
N ALA A 85 32.44 32.71 -4.32
CA ALA A 85 31.44 33.41 -5.12
C ALA A 85 31.99 33.86 -6.49
N ILE A 86 33.30 34.00 -6.61
CA ILE A 86 34.01 34.31 -7.85
C ILE A 86 34.49 33.03 -8.55
N LEU A 87 35.15 32.14 -7.80
CA LEU A 87 35.82 30.96 -8.34
C LEU A 87 34.82 29.96 -8.94
N ARG A 88 33.66 29.76 -8.31
CA ARG A 88 32.67 28.78 -8.77
C ARG A 88 32.07 29.14 -10.13
N PRO A 89 31.51 30.35 -10.35
CA PRO A 89 31.04 30.73 -11.69
C PRO A 89 32.14 30.66 -12.75
N GLN A 90 33.37 31.04 -12.40
CA GLN A 90 34.49 30.98 -13.34
C GLN A 90 34.85 29.55 -13.74
N ALA A 91 34.97 28.63 -12.78
CA ALA A 91 35.27 27.23 -13.05
C ALA A 91 34.18 26.56 -13.91
N ILE A 92 32.91 26.89 -13.68
CA ILE A 92 31.78 26.41 -14.51
C ILE A 92 31.88 26.98 -15.93
N ALA A 93 32.18 28.28 -16.08
CA ALA A 93 32.34 28.90 -17.39
C ALA A 93 33.51 28.28 -18.17
N ASP A 94 34.66 28.08 -17.52
CA ASP A 94 35.83 27.43 -18.12
C ASP A 94 35.49 26.01 -18.59
N HIS A 95 34.81 25.23 -17.75
CA HIS A 95 34.34 23.89 -18.11
C HIS A 95 33.40 23.90 -19.32
N ARG A 96 32.42 24.82 -19.38
CA ARG A 96 31.52 24.99 -20.54
C ARG A 96 32.26 25.35 -21.82
N THR A 97 33.26 26.24 -21.75
CA THR A 97 34.05 26.61 -22.93
C THR A 97 34.85 25.42 -23.45
N LEU A 98 35.39 24.60 -22.55
CA LEU A 98 36.10 23.39 -22.91
C LEU A 98 35.16 22.36 -23.55
N LEU A 99 33.99 22.11 -22.96
CA LEU A 99 32.95 21.26 -23.56
C LEU A 99 32.58 21.71 -24.97
N THR A 100 32.40 23.01 -25.17
CA THR A 100 32.13 23.59 -26.50
C THR A 100 33.27 23.32 -27.48
N SER A 101 34.52 23.44 -27.03
CA SER A 101 35.71 23.14 -27.86
C SER A 101 35.82 21.65 -28.25
N LEU A 102 35.24 20.76 -27.45
CA LEU A 102 35.16 19.32 -27.70
C LEU A 102 33.98 18.95 -28.63
N GLY A 103 33.17 19.92 -29.05
CA GLY A 103 31.97 19.68 -29.85
C GLY A 103 30.80 19.12 -29.05
N TRP A 104 30.77 19.35 -27.73
CA TRP A 104 29.65 19.00 -26.86
C TRP A 104 28.56 20.10 -26.91
N PRO A 105 27.26 19.76 -26.98
CA PRO A 105 26.71 18.41 -27.04
C PRO A 105 26.84 17.81 -28.46
N PRO A 106 26.92 16.47 -28.58
CA PRO A 106 26.89 15.77 -29.87
C PRO A 106 25.66 16.16 -30.71
N PRO A 107 25.77 16.21 -32.05
CA PRO A 107 24.59 16.39 -32.90
C PRO A 107 23.63 15.21 -32.73
N LEU A 108 22.39 15.50 -32.34
CA LEU A 108 21.35 14.48 -32.15
C LEU A 108 20.81 13.91 -33.49
N SER A 109 21.14 14.53 -34.63
CA SER A 109 20.64 14.17 -35.97
C SER A 109 21.28 12.94 -36.61
N THR A 110 22.43 12.46 -36.10
CA THR A 110 23.05 11.19 -36.55
C THR A 110 22.42 9.97 -35.89
N LEU A 111 21.49 10.17 -34.95
CA LEU A 111 20.80 9.10 -34.22
C LEU A 111 19.58 8.52 -34.96
N THR A 112 19.22 9.10 -36.13
CA THR A 112 18.02 8.78 -36.92
C THR A 112 18.28 8.27 -38.34
N SER A 113 19.48 7.78 -38.68
CA SER A 113 19.70 7.17 -40.01
C SER A 113 19.21 5.72 -40.05
N SER A 114 18.12 5.52 -40.77
CA SER A 114 17.61 4.26 -41.33
C SER A 114 18.71 3.30 -41.78
N ASN A 115 18.78 2.12 -41.15
CA ASN A 115 19.10 0.84 -41.76
C ASN A 115 18.85 -0.26 -40.73
N ILE A 116 17.67 -0.89 -40.81
CA ILE A 116 17.26 -2.02 -39.96
C ILE A 116 17.95 -3.33 -40.39
N ASP A 117 18.64 -3.35 -41.52
CA ASP A 117 19.29 -4.56 -42.06
C ASP A 117 20.81 -4.44 -42.04
N ALA A 118 21.42 -4.53 -40.85
CA ALA A 118 22.81 -4.98 -40.69
C ALA A 118 23.04 -5.44 -39.25
N ALA A 119 22.90 -6.74 -39.03
CA ALA A 119 23.45 -7.40 -37.85
C ALA A 119 24.98 -7.27 -37.86
N LYS A 120 25.50 -6.20 -37.24
CA LYS A 120 26.83 -6.05 -36.61
C LYS A 120 26.95 -4.62 -36.07
N SER A 121 27.15 -4.52 -34.76
CA SER A 121 27.55 -3.35 -33.98
C SER A 121 28.35 -2.28 -34.75
N THR A 122 27.72 -1.17 -35.08
CA THR A 122 28.40 0.12 -35.25
C THR A 122 27.87 1.05 -34.18
N GLU A 123 28.38 0.86 -32.96
CA GLU A 123 28.27 1.81 -31.87
C GLU A 123 28.82 3.15 -32.34
N ILE A 124 28.01 4.20 -32.21
CA ILE A 124 28.48 5.57 -32.42
C ILE A 124 29.54 5.81 -31.33
N PRO A 125 30.80 6.12 -31.68
CA PRO A 125 31.85 6.24 -30.70
C PRO A 125 31.51 7.42 -29.78
N ASN A 126 31.39 7.12 -28.50
CA ASN A 126 31.09 8.12 -27.48
C ASN A 126 32.15 9.21 -27.54
N LEU A 127 31.74 10.47 -27.81
CA LEU A 127 32.67 11.57 -28.04
C LEU A 127 33.70 11.68 -26.91
N LEU A 128 33.28 11.49 -25.65
CA LEU A 128 34.17 11.58 -24.48
C LEU A 128 35.23 10.47 -24.45
N PHE A 129 34.95 9.28 -24.99
CA PHE A 129 35.94 8.21 -25.18
C PHE A 129 36.86 8.46 -26.38
N THR A 130 36.39 9.21 -27.38
CA THR A 130 37.09 9.39 -28.66
C THR A 130 38.08 10.56 -28.61
N ILE A 131 38.03 11.41 -27.58
CA ILE A 131 38.99 12.50 -27.37
C ILE A 131 40.37 11.90 -27.05
N GLN A 132 41.38 12.27 -27.86
CA GLN A 132 42.77 11.83 -27.68
C GLN A 132 43.70 13.02 -27.36
N GLY A 133 44.79 12.73 -26.64
CA GLY A 133 45.88 13.68 -26.40
C GLY A 133 45.59 14.76 -25.34
N ASN A 134 46.14 15.96 -25.55
CA ASN A 134 46.16 17.06 -24.56
C ASN A 134 44.77 17.56 -24.14
N LEU A 135 43.78 17.48 -25.04
CA LEU A 135 42.41 17.93 -24.77
C LEU A 135 41.68 17.02 -23.76
N LYS A 136 41.91 15.71 -23.80
CA LYS A 136 41.35 14.76 -22.80
C LYS A 136 41.89 15.07 -21.42
N HIS A 137 43.21 15.30 -21.31
CA HIS A 137 43.85 15.67 -20.05
C HIS A 137 43.29 16.98 -19.51
N GLN A 138 43.16 18.02 -20.34
CA GLN A 138 42.57 19.30 -19.94
C GLN A 138 41.12 19.14 -19.46
N TYR A 139 40.34 18.26 -20.09
CA TYR A 139 38.98 17.96 -19.65
C TYR A 139 38.93 17.24 -18.31
N CYS A 140 39.71 16.18 -18.14
CA CYS A 140 39.78 15.45 -16.87
C CYS A 140 40.22 16.38 -15.72
N GLU A 141 41.22 17.24 -15.93
CA GLU A 141 41.68 18.21 -14.93
C GLU A 141 40.59 19.23 -14.55
N ASN A 142 39.86 19.78 -15.53
CA ASN A 142 38.77 20.72 -15.25
C ASN A 142 37.58 20.03 -14.56
N PHE A 143 37.24 18.80 -14.98
CA PHE A 143 36.20 18.00 -14.33
C PHE A 143 36.56 17.70 -12.88
N LEU A 144 37.80 17.27 -12.64
CA LEU A 144 38.36 17.01 -11.32
C LEU A 144 38.38 18.27 -10.44
N ALA A 145 38.75 19.42 -11.01
CA ALA A 145 38.73 20.71 -10.33
C ALA A 145 37.32 21.08 -9.85
N LEU A 146 36.30 20.92 -10.69
CA LEU A 146 34.89 21.13 -10.31
C LEU A 146 34.46 20.17 -9.19
N CYS A 147 34.84 18.91 -9.28
CA CYS A 147 34.53 17.91 -8.26
C CYS A 147 35.18 18.26 -6.90
N ARG A 148 36.46 18.66 -6.91
CA ARG A 148 37.17 19.12 -5.70
C ARG A 148 36.54 20.38 -5.10
N LEU A 149 36.10 21.31 -5.95
CA LEU A 149 35.41 22.53 -5.50
C LEU A 149 34.05 22.21 -4.87
N GLN A 150 33.31 21.24 -5.43
CA GLN A 150 32.06 20.77 -4.86
C GLN A 150 32.27 20.06 -3.52
N GLU A 151 33.29 19.20 -3.41
CA GLU A 151 33.63 18.52 -2.15
C GLU A 151 33.98 19.52 -1.06
N LEU A 152 34.78 20.54 -1.38
CA LEU A 152 35.09 21.63 -0.48
C LEU A 152 33.81 22.32 0.03
N GLN A 153 32.88 22.65 -0.88
CA GLN A 153 31.63 23.30 -0.48
C GLN A 153 30.77 22.39 0.40
N ARG A 154 30.74 21.08 0.14
CA ARG A 154 30.04 20.08 0.95
C ARG A 154 30.62 19.99 2.36
N ARG A 155 31.94 19.86 2.49
CA ARG A 155 32.67 19.81 3.78
C ARG A 155 32.42 21.06 4.61
N ARG A 156 32.50 22.24 3.96
CA ARG A 156 32.26 23.54 4.60
C ARG A 156 30.83 23.66 5.12
N LYS A 157 29.82 23.31 4.32
CA LYS A 157 28.42 23.28 4.77
C LYS A 157 28.23 22.33 5.95
N SER A 158 28.84 21.14 5.90
CA SER A 158 28.78 20.17 6.99
C SER A 158 29.35 20.73 8.30
N ARG A 159 30.47 21.47 8.24
CA ARG A 159 31.06 22.16 9.40
C ARG A 159 30.19 23.31 9.91
N GLN A 160 29.62 24.12 9.01
CA GLN A 160 28.81 25.28 9.37
C GLN A 160 27.46 24.90 9.98
N LEU A 161 26.88 23.77 9.56
CA LEU A 161 25.55 23.29 9.97
C LEU A 161 25.61 22.27 11.11
N VAL A 162 26.70 22.19 11.89
CA VAL A 162 26.79 21.29 13.05
C VAL A 162 25.66 21.59 14.05
N GLY A 163 24.73 20.66 14.21
CA GLY A 163 23.56 20.77 15.10
C GLY A 163 22.22 21.01 14.42
N HIS A 164 22.19 21.22 13.09
CA HIS A 164 20.96 21.29 12.28
C HIS A 164 20.92 20.12 11.28
N ASN A 165 19.72 19.70 10.85
CA ASN A 165 19.46 18.50 10.04
C ASN A 165 20.51 18.29 8.92
N ARG A 166 21.35 17.27 9.09
CA ARG A 166 22.48 16.96 8.20
C ARG A 166 22.06 16.42 6.84
N GLU A 167 20.90 15.80 6.75
CA GLU A 167 20.53 14.96 5.60
C GLU A 167 20.08 15.77 4.37
N VAL A 168 19.29 16.83 4.57
CA VAL A 168 18.71 17.63 3.47
C VAL A 168 19.73 18.57 2.80
N ALA A 169 20.83 18.92 3.48
CA ALA A 169 21.78 19.92 3.00
C ALA A 169 22.95 19.36 2.16
N LEU A 170 23.12 18.03 2.07
CA LEU A 170 24.36 17.39 1.61
C LEU A 170 24.34 16.75 0.21
N LEU A 171 23.18 16.60 -0.44
CA LEU A 171 23.07 15.89 -1.72
C LEU A 171 22.60 16.82 -2.85
N GLN A 172 23.41 17.82 -3.17
CA GLN A 172 23.22 18.62 -4.38
C GLN A 172 23.60 17.79 -5.61
N PRO A 173 22.99 18.01 -6.80
CA PRO A 173 23.42 17.37 -8.03
C PRO A 173 24.92 17.57 -8.28
N LEU A 174 25.58 16.59 -8.88
CA LEU A 174 26.99 16.70 -9.26
C LEU A 174 27.15 17.78 -10.35
N TRP A 175 27.77 18.91 -10.03
CA TRP A 175 27.80 20.08 -10.91
C TRP A 175 28.43 19.76 -12.26
N ALA A 176 29.50 18.96 -12.26
CA ALA A 176 30.17 18.58 -13.50
C ALA A 176 29.27 17.74 -14.44
N ILE A 177 28.36 16.93 -13.88
CA ILE A 177 27.36 16.17 -14.65
C ILE A 177 26.21 17.08 -15.11
N GLU A 178 25.76 18.00 -14.26
CA GLU A 178 24.74 19.00 -14.62
C GLU A 178 25.18 19.81 -15.85
N GLU A 179 26.46 20.21 -15.90
CA GLU A 179 27.05 20.93 -17.03
C GLU A 179 27.18 20.09 -18.31
N LEU A 180 27.24 18.75 -18.19
CA LEU A 180 27.16 17.85 -19.34
C LEU A 180 25.71 17.71 -19.86
N VAL A 181 24.74 17.61 -18.96
CA VAL A 181 23.33 17.36 -19.32
C VAL A 181 22.65 18.62 -19.86
N ASN A 182 22.93 19.80 -19.30
CA ASN A 182 22.23 21.04 -19.67
C ASN A 182 22.24 21.34 -21.19
N PRO A 183 23.38 21.27 -21.91
CA PRO A 183 23.41 21.48 -23.35
C PRO A 183 22.64 20.40 -24.13
N ILE A 184 22.68 19.13 -23.68
CA ILE A 184 21.92 18.03 -24.29
C ILE A 184 20.42 18.28 -24.14
N SER A 185 19.98 18.65 -22.94
CA SER A 185 18.59 18.98 -22.64
C SER A 185 18.05 20.05 -23.61
N ILE A 186 18.81 21.12 -23.83
CA ILE A 186 18.44 22.19 -24.78
C ILE A 186 18.38 21.67 -26.22
N ALA A 187 19.30 20.79 -26.62
CA ALA A 187 19.28 20.18 -27.95
C ALA A 187 18.05 19.26 -28.13
N CYS A 188 17.74 18.45 -27.12
CA CYS A 188 16.58 17.55 -27.09
C CYS A 188 15.24 18.31 -27.18
N GLN A 189 15.11 19.45 -26.49
CA GLN A 189 13.89 20.26 -26.50
C GLN A 189 13.43 20.64 -27.92
N ARG A 190 14.36 20.90 -28.85
CA ARG A 190 14.03 21.20 -30.25
C ARG A 190 13.34 20.04 -30.98
N HIS A 191 13.64 18.81 -30.56
CA HIS A 191 12.99 17.60 -31.07
C HIS A 191 11.68 17.35 -30.32
N PHE A 192 11.66 17.51 -28.99
CA PHE A 192 10.48 17.27 -28.17
C PHE A 192 9.30 18.15 -28.57
N LEU A 193 9.53 19.42 -28.94
CA LEU A 193 8.48 20.31 -29.45
C LEU A 193 7.79 19.80 -30.72
N LYS A 194 8.43 18.91 -31.49
CA LYS A 194 7.84 18.27 -32.69
C LYS A 194 7.10 16.97 -32.36
N TRP A 195 7.26 16.46 -31.15
CA TRP A 195 6.76 15.16 -30.69
C TRP A 195 5.83 15.30 -29.49
N VAL A 196 5.21 16.47 -29.32
CA VAL A 196 4.21 16.72 -28.26
C VAL A 196 3.09 15.67 -28.30
N ASP A 197 2.64 15.30 -29.51
CA ASP A 197 1.62 14.26 -29.71
C ASP A 197 2.18 12.83 -29.72
N LYS A 198 3.50 12.65 -29.55
CA LYS A 198 4.22 11.37 -29.63
C LYS A 198 5.24 11.22 -28.50
N PRO A 199 4.78 11.18 -27.23
CA PRO A 199 5.65 11.08 -26.06
C PRO A 199 6.57 9.85 -26.10
N GLU A 200 6.20 8.77 -26.79
CA GLU A 200 7.03 7.58 -26.96
C GLU A 200 8.41 7.89 -27.57
N PHE A 201 8.49 8.85 -28.49
CA PHE A 201 9.77 9.28 -29.08
C PHE A 201 10.62 10.11 -28.11
N ILE A 202 9.98 10.85 -27.21
CA ILE A 202 10.64 11.61 -26.16
C ILE A 202 11.34 10.65 -25.20
N PHE A 203 10.59 9.69 -24.63
CA PHE A 203 11.15 8.68 -23.71
C PHE A 203 12.23 7.83 -24.39
N ALA A 204 12.01 7.39 -25.63
CA ALA A 204 12.99 6.60 -26.37
C ALA A 204 14.31 7.38 -26.61
N LEU A 205 14.24 8.67 -26.95
CA LEU A 205 15.43 9.49 -27.13
C LEU A 205 16.20 9.68 -25.81
N VAL A 206 15.50 9.99 -24.72
CA VAL A 206 16.13 10.16 -23.39
C VAL A 206 16.78 8.87 -22.94
N TYR A 207 16.08 7.73 -23.02
CA TYR A 207 16.62 6.43 -22.64
C TYR A 207 17.87 6.08 -23.46
N LYS A 208 17.82 6.32 -24.78
CA LYS A 208 18.95 6.08 -25.68
C LYS A 208 20.17 6.91 -25.25
N ILE A 209 20.00 8.20 -24.98
CA ILE A 209 21.10 9.07 -24.53
C ILE A 209 21.65 8.57 -23.20
N ILE A 210 20.79 8.22 -22.24
CA ILE A 210 21.23 7.70 -20.95
C ILE A 210 22.12 6.47 -21.14
N ARG A 211 21.62 5.49 -21.90
CA ARG A 211 22.30 4.23 -22.18
C ARG A 211 23.61 4.42 -22.95
N ASP A 212 23.61 5.24 -24.00
CA ASP A 212 24.78 5.41 -24.89
C ASP A 212 25.98 6.09 -24.17
N TYR A 213 25.74 6.78 -23.05
CA TYR A 213 26.77 7.46 -22.26
C TYR A 213 27.07 6.80 -20.92
N VAL A 214 26.33 5.75 -20.52
CA VAL A 214 26.46 5.13 -19.19
C VAL A 214 27.88 4.61 -18.91
N ASP A 215 28.48 3.91 -19.87
CA ASP A 215 29.82 3.33 -19.73
C ASP A 215 30.90 4.42 -19.59
N THR A 216 30.67 5.62 -20.15
CA THR A 216 31.59 6.75 -19.96
C THR A 216 31.53 7.29 -18.55
N MET A 217 30.33 7.33 -17.97
CA MET A 217 30.14 7.77 -16.59
C MET A 217 30.91 6.83 -15.65
N ASP A 218 30.88 5.53 -15.91
CA ASP A 218 31.55 4.52 -15.10
C ASP A 218 33.07 4.47 -15.32
N ASP A 219 33.53 4.37 -16.58
CA ASP A 219 34.93 4.07 -16.87
C ASP A 219 35.83 5.31 -16.88
N LEU A 220 35.29 6.48 -17.27
CA LEU A 220 36.07 7.70 -17.43
C LEU A 220 35.86 8.68 -16.27
N LEU A 221 34.61 8.91 -15.85
CA LEU A 221 34.28 9.99 -14.93
C LEU A 221 34.24 9.56 -13.47
N GLN A 222 33.75 8.35 -13.15
CA GLN A 222 33.74 7.84 -11.77
C GLN A 222 35.13 7.86 -11.13
N PRO A 223 36.23 7.45 -11.80
CA PRO A 223 37.57 7.53 -11.20
C PRO A 223 37.98 8.95 -10.80
N LEU A 224 37.53 9.98 -11.54
CA LEU A 224 37.82 11.38 -11.23
C LEU A 224 37.01 11.87 -10.01
N VAL A 225 35.77 11.41 -9.87
CA VAL A 225 34.93 11.68 -8.68
C VAL A 225 35.52 11.02 -7.44
N ASP A 226 36.00 9.78 -7.58
CA ASP A 226 36.68 9.05 -6.53
C ASP A 226 38.00 9.75 -6.13
N GLU A 227 38.77 10.24 -7.11
CA GLU A 227 39.97 11.02 -6.87
C GLU A 227 39.66 12.34 -6.14
N ALA A 228 38.54 12.99 -6.46
CA ALA A 228 38.07 14.19 -5.76
C ALA A 228 37.56 13.93 -4.33
N ARG A 229 37.42 12.65 -3.93
CA ARG A 229 36.89 12.21 -2.62
C ARG A 229 35.45 12.65 -2.36
N LEU A 230 34.64 12.76 -3.41
CA LEU A 230 33.19 13.00 -3.32
C LEU A 230 32.44 11.71 -2.92
N SER A 231 32.61 11.29 -1.66
CA SER A 231 32.00 10.05 -1.18
C SER A 231 30.46 10.13 -1.19
N GLY A 232 29.83 9.09 -1.73
CA GLY A 232 28.37 8.97 -1.84
C GLY A 232 27.79 9.39 -3.19
N TYR A 233 28.63 9.84 -4.14
CA TYR A 233 28.22 10.12 -5.51
C TYR A 233 28.57 8.98 -6.46
N SER A 234 27.58 8.58 -7.26
CA SER A 234 27.76 7.69 -8.42
C SER A 234 27.55 8.52 -9.69
N CYS A 235 28.56 8.62 -10.55
CA CYS A 235 28.46 9.29 -11.85
C CYS A 235 27.30 8.74 -12.68
N ARG A 236 27.09 7.42 -12.62
CA ARG A 236 25.97 6.75 -13.29
C ARG A 236 24.63 7.25 -12.77
N GLU A 237 24.42 7.23 -11.45
CA GLU A 237 23.16 7.65 -10.84
C GLU A 237 22.89 9.14 -11.07
N GLU A 238 23.92 9.98 -10.93
CA GLU A 238 23.81 11.43 -11.18
C GLU A 238 23.52 11.74 -12.65
N TRP A 239 24.13 11.00 -13.59
CA TRP A 239 23.84 11.13 -15.02
C TRP A 239 22.39 10.76 -15.35
N VAL A 240 21.94 9.61 -14.84
CA VAL A 240 20.55 9.16 -14.99
C VAL A 240 19.61 10.19 -14.38
N SER A 241 19.85 10.61 -13.13
CA SER A 241 19.00 11.54 -12.41
C SER A 241 18.92 12.90 -13.12
N ALA A 242 20.04 13.46 -13.59
CA ALA A 242 20.04 14.73 -14.29
C ALA A 242 19.28 14.66 -15.64
N MET A 243 19.41 13.57 -16.39
CA MET A 243 18.65 13.36 -17.63
C MET A 243 17.15 13.16 -17.36
N VAL A 244 16.79 12.39 -16.33
CA VAL A 244 15.40 12.22 -15.88
C VAL A 244 14.80 13.56 -15.43
N MET A 245 15.54 14.36 -14.67
CA MET A 245 15.10 15.68 -14.21
C MET A 245 14.85 16.66 -15.38
N SER A 246 15.70 16.62 -16.41
CA SER A 246 15.48 17.35 -17.66
C SER A 246 14.18 16.94 -18.35
N LEU A 247 13.92 15.62 -18.45
CA LEU A 247 12.68 15.08 -18.98
C LEU A 247 11.47 15.53 -18.17
N LEU A 248 11.52 15.40 -16.83
CA LEU A 248 10.46 15.82 -15.91
C LEU A 248 10.13 17.29 -16.08
N THR A 249 11.15 18.14 -16.16
CA THR A 249 10.98 19.58 -16.37
C THR A 249 10.23 19.87 -17.67
N TYR A 250 10.51 19.12 -18.74
CA TYR A 250 9.80 19.27 -20.01
C TYR A 250 8.35 18.77 -19.91
N LEU A 251 8.14 17.56 -19.36
CA LEU A 251 6.79 17.00 -19.19
C LEU A 251 5.90 17.93 -18.35
N ALA A 252 6.42 18.45 -17.23
CA ALA A 252 5.70 19.34 -16.33
C ALA A 252 5.33 20.69 -16.96
N LYS A 253 6.17 21.21 -17.85
CA LYS A 253 5.97 22.54 -18.47
C LYS A 253 5.14 22.49 -19.74
N GLU A 254 5.31 21.45 -20.55
CA GLU A 254 4.78 21.43 -21.91
C GLU A 254 3.70 20.36 -22.11
N ILE A 255 3.85 19.14 -21.58
CA ILE A 255 2.93 18.03 -21.89
C ILE A 255 1.74 17.98 -20.93
N PHE A 256 1.99 17.89 -19.62
CA PHE A 256 0.93 17.79 -18.61
C PHE A 256 -0.06 18.96 -18.65
N PRO A 257 0.39 20.23 -18.79
CA PRO A 257 -0.54 21.37 -18.89
C PRO A 257 -1.51 21.27 -20.07
N ILE A 258 -1.10 20.72 -21.22
CA ILE A 258 -1.99 20.53 -22.38
C ILE A 258 -3.13 19.57 -22.02
N TYR A 259 -2.80 18.45 -21.38
CA TYR A 259 -3.81 17.48 -20.97
C TYR A 259 -4.74 18.06 -19.90
N ILE A 260 -4.20 18.81 -18.94
CA ILE A 260 -5.00 19.46 -17.89
C ILE A 260 -5.97 20.49 -18.48
N SER A 261 -5.51 21.32 -19.42
CA SER A 261 -6.40 22.30 -20.07
C SER A 261 -7.53 21.62 -20.84
N GLN A 262 -7.23 20.54 -21.57
CA GLN A 262 -8.24 19.78 -22.30
C GLN A 262 -9.26 19.12 -21.36
N LEU A 263 -8.81 18.60 -20.21
CA LEU A 263 -9.70 18.05 -19.19
C LEU A 263 -10.64 19.10 -18.59
N ALA A 264 -10.17 20.32 -18.36
CA ALA A 264 -10.96 21.40 -17.77
C ALA A 264 -12.05 21.94 -18.70
N GLU A 265 -11.82 21.92 -20.02
CA GLU A 265 -12.75 22.40 -21.03
C GLU A 265 -13.92 21.42 -21.30
N GLU A 266 -13.76 20.14 -20.94
CA GLU A 266 -14.63 19.05 -21.40
C GLU A 266 -15.60 18.49 -20.34
N ASN A 267 -15.90 19.23 -19.27
CA ASN A 267 -16.80 18.84 -18.16
C ASN A 267 -18.28 18.55 -18.56
N GLY A 268 -18.62 18.26 -19.82
CA GLY A 268 -19.99 18.15 -20.33
C GLY A 268 -20.32 17.01 -21.31
N ALA A 269 -19.43 16.07 -21.66
CA ALA A 269 -19.75 14.99 -22.63
C ALA A 269 -19.34 13.58 -22.17
N ASP A 270 -20.27 12.62 -22.28
CA ASP A 270 -20.20 11.20 -21.88
C ASP A 270 -19.18 10.31 -22.64
N VAL A 271 -18.24 10.90 -23.39
CA VAL A 271 -17.21 10.16 -24.12
C VAL A 271 -15.91 10.23 -23.31
N PRO A 272 -15.14 9.12 -23.13
CA PRO A 272 -13.84 9.19 -22.48
C PRO A 272 -12.98 10.20 -23.24
N SER A 273 -12.64 11.30 -22.58
CA SER A 273 -11.92 12.40 -23.20
C SER A 273 -10.59 11.89 -23.76
N GLN A 274 -10.26 12.31 -24.98
CA GLN A 274 -8.97 12.01 -25.61
C GLN A 274 -7.80 12.39 -24.69
N ALA A 275 -7.99 13.39 -23.84
CA ALA A 275 -7.07 13.80 -22.79
C ALA A 275 -6.88 12.74 -21.69
N LYS A 276 -7.94 12.07 -21.20
CA LYS A 276 -7.83 10.96 -20.23
C LYS A 276 -7.01 9.81 -20.81
N ILE A 277 -7.28 9.42 -22.06
CA ILE A 277 -6.56 8.34 -22.73
C ILE A 277 -5.08 8.70 -22.90
N SER A 278 -4.80 9.92 -23.36
CA SER A 278 -3.42 10.43 -23.53
C SER A 278 -2.66 10.48 -22.19
N TRP A 279 -3.33 10.89 -21.10
CA TRP A 279 -2.75 10.90 -19.77
C TRP A 279 -2.39 9.49 -19.28
N LEU A 280 -3.34 8.55 -19.34
CA LEU A 280 -3.10 7.16 -18.92
C LEU A 280 -1.97 6.52 -19.74
N HIS A 281 -1.95 6.77 -21.05
CA HIS A 281 -0.87 6.33 -21.92
C HIS A 281 0.49 6.94 -21.54
N LEU A 282 0.52 8.24 -21.21
CA LEU A 282 1.74 8.89 -20.74
C LEU A 282 2.27 8.24 -19.46
N VAL A 283 1.39 7.95 -18.50
CA VAL A 283 1.77 7.25 -17.27
C VAL A 283 2.30 5.84 -17.56
N ASP A 284 1.70 5.11 -18.51
CA ASP A 284 2.22 3.79 -18.92
C ASP A 284 3.63 3.89 -19.51
N LEU A 285 3.90 4.92 -20.32
CA LEU A 285 5.23 5.21 -20.84
C LEU A 285 6.23 5.55 -19.72
N MET A 286 5.80 6.33 -18.72
CA MET A 286 6.61 6.66 -17.54
C MET A 286 6.98 5.41 -16.75
N ILE A 287 6.00 4.54 -16.45
CA ILE A 287 6.22 3.26 -15.75
C ILE A 287 7.17 2.35 -16.54
N ALA A 288 6.98 2.25 -17.86
CA ALA A 288 7.84 1.44 -18.71
C ALA A 288 9.28 1.98 -18.77
N PHE A 289 9.43 3.29 -18.89
CA PHE A 289 10.72 3.98 -18.88
C PHE A 289 11.45 3.77 -17.55
N ASP A 290 10.76 3.95 -16.42
CA ASP A 290 11.35 3.77 -15.08
C ASP A 290 11.85 2.34 -14.86
N LYS A 291 11.11 1.33 -15.33
CA LYS A 291 11.57 -0.08 -15.28
C LYS A 291 12.85 -0.30 -16.08
N GLN A 292 12.98 0.34 -17.26
CA GLN A 292 14.20 0.26 -18.07
C GLN A 292 15.38 0.96 -17.38
N ILE A 293 15.15 2.14 -16.78
CA ILE A 293 16.16 2.88 -16.02
C ILE A 293 16.61 2.11 -14.79
N GLN A 294 15.68 1.52 -14.03
CA GLN A 294 16.00 0.72 -12.85
C GLN A 294 16.86 -0.50 -13.21
N SER A 295 16.55 -1.18 -14.32
CA SER A 295 17.41 -2.26 -14.84
C SER A 295 18.81 -1.74 -15.15
N LEU A 296 18.96 -0.57 -15.77
CA LEU A 296 20.27 0.00 -16.11
C LEU A 296 21.12 0.36 -14.86
N VAL A 297 20.47 0.88 -13.81
CA VAL A 297 21.14 1.31 -12.58
C VAL A 297 21.52 0.13 -11.67
N THR A 298 20.67 -0.89 -11.57
CA THR A 298 20.90 -2.06 -10.69
C THR A 298 22.13 -2.89 -11.06
N HIS A 299 22.59 -2.83 -12.31
CA HIS A 299 23.82 -3.51 -12.75
C HIS A 299 25.13 -2.84 -12.27
N SER A 300 25.08 -1.75 -11.50
CA SER A 300 26.27 -0.98 -11.09
C SER A 300 27.02 -1.50 -9.85
N GLY A 301 26.43 -2.40 -9.05
CA GLY A 301 27.09 -3.00 -7.88
C GLY A 301 27.35 -2.06 -6.69
N ILE A 302 27.12 -0.75 -6.83
CA ILE A 302 27.21 0.26 -5.76
C ILE A 302 25.83 0.37 -5.10
N LEU A 303 25.37 -0.72 -4.48
CA LEU A 303 24.20 -0.72 -3.62
C LEU A 303 24.68 -0.49 -2.18
N ASN A 304 24.09 0.46 -1.44
CA ASN A 304 23.88 0.44 0.03
C ASN A 304 24.14 1.76 0.81
N SER A 305 24.34 2.94 0.19
CA SER A 305 24.61 4.15 1.00
C SER A 305 23.44 5.11 1.24
N LEU A 306 22.32 5.02 0.53
CA LEU A 306 21.19 5.95 0.65
C LEU A 306 19.87 5.17 0.84
N PRO A 307 18.90 5.66 1.64
CA PRO A 307 17.57 5.04 1.72
C PRO A 307 16.96 4.88 0.32
N ASP A 308 16.39 3.71 0.04
CA ASP A 308 15.92 3.36 -1.30
C ASP A 308 14.89 4.37 -1.87
N ASP A 309 14.07 4.99 -1.01
CA ASP A 309 13.08 6.00 -1.41
C ASP A 309 13.72 7.29 -1.98
N GLU A 310 14.80 7.81 -1.38
CA GLU A 310 15.47 9.02 -1.89
C GLU A 310 16.17 8.78 -3.23
N ARG A 311 16.68 7.56 -3.44
CA ARG A 311 17.30 7.15 -4.70
C ARG A 311 16.25 7.00 -5.78
N LEU A 312 15.16 6.27 -5.49
CA LEU A 312 14.06 6.06 -6.42
C LEU A 312 13.42 7.38 -6.83
N GLN A 313 13.27 8.33 -5.90
CA GLN A 313 12.77 9.66 -6.22
C GLN A 313 13.65 10.40 -7.24
N LYS A 314 14.97 10.23 -7.20
CA LYS A 314 15.90 10.93 -8.11
C LYS A 314 15.93 10.38 -9.53
N ILE A 315 15.65 9.10 -9.71
CA ILE A 315 15.79 8.40 -11.00
C ILE A 315 14.45 8.05 -11.66
N SER A 316 13.34 8.14 -10.91
CA SER A 316 11.99 7.85 -11.39
C SER A 316 11.38 9.08 -12.06
N SER A 317 10.78 8.87 -13.24
CA SER A 317 9.93 9.87 -13.89
C SER A 317 8.59 10.07 -13.16
N LEU A 318 8.15 9.12 -12.33
CA LEU A 318 6.96 9.28 -11.49
C LEU A 318 7.19 10.21 -10.29
N SER A 319 8.43 10.63 -10.02
CA SER A 319 8.75 11.65 -9.00
C SER A 319 8.13 13.01 -9.28
N LEU A 320 7.65 13.25 -10.51
CA LEU A 320 6.81 14.39 -10.85
C LEU A 320 5.63 14.57 -9.88
N PHE A 321 5.04 13.47 -9.43
CA PHE A 321 3.92 13.46 -8.50
C PHE A 321 4.32 13.85 -7.07
N CYS A 322 5.60 13.83 -6.72
CA CYS A 322 6.09 14.40 -5.46
C CYS A 322 5.90 15.92 -5.44
N ASP A 323 6.22 16.60 -6.55
CA ASP A 323 6.09 18.06 -6.67
C ASP A 323 4.63 18.49 -6.93
N ARG A 324 3.84 17.62 -7.59
CA ARG A 324 2.44 17.85 -7.95
C ARG A 324 1.54 16.70 -7.45
N PRO A 325 1.24 16.64 -6.14
CA PRO A 325 0.35 15.62 -5.60
C PRO A 325 -1.09 15.76 -6.12
N ASP A 326 -1.49 16.95 -6.57
CA ASP A 326 -2.78 17.19 -7.23
C ASP A 326 -2.90 16.42 -8.55
N TRP A 327 -1.79 16.21 -9.27
CA TRP A 327 -1.80 15.43 -10.51
C TRP A 327 -1.88 13.92 -10.24
N LEU A 328 -1.37 13.46 -9.10
CA LEU A 328 -1.58 12.08 -8.65
C LEU A 328 -3.07 11.81 -8.41
N ASP A 329 -3.77 12.76 -7.78
CA ASP A 329 -5.20 12.61 -7.48
C ASP A 329 -6.02 12.49 -8.78
N ILE A 330 -5.71 13.34 -9.76
CA ILE A 330 -6.34 13.29 -11.09
C ILE A 330 -6.10 11.93 -11.75
N TRP A 331 -4.85 11.44 -11.74
CA TRP A 331 -4.55 10.11 -12.28
C TRP A 331 -5.31 9.00 -11.53
N ALA A 332 -5.30 9.02 -10.20
CA ALA A 332 -5.99 8.04 -9.38
C ALA A 332 -7.50 8.02 -9.66
N GLU A 333 -8.13 9.18 -9.82
CA GLU A 333 -9.55 9.28 -10.20
C GLU A 333 -9.82 8.68 -11.59
N MET A 334 -8.95 8.95 -12.57
CA MET A 334 -9.07 8.35 -13.90
C MET A 334 -8.94 6.83 -13.85
N GLU A 335 -7.96 6.32 -13.10
CA GLU A 335 -7.70 4.90 -12.94
C GLU A 335 -8.88 4.19 -12.27
N LEU A 336 -9.40 4.76 -11.19
CA LEU A 336 -10.58 4.24 -10.49
C LEU A 336 -11.76 4.16 -11.45
N ASN A 337 -12.07 5.25 -12.16
CA ASN A 337 -13.19 5.28 -13.09
C ASN A 337 -13.04 4.24 -14.21
N ASP A 338 -11.88 4.14 -14.85
CA ASP A 338 -11.63 3.13 -15.88
C ASP A 338 -11.77 1.70 -15.35
N MET A 339 -11.25 1.41 -14.15
CA MET A 339 -11.40 0.09 -13.53
C MET A 339 -12.85 -0.24 -13.19
N LEU A 340 -13.62 0.74 -12.70
CA LEU A 340 -15.03 0.56 -12.37
C LEU A 340 -15.90 0.38 -13.63
N GLU A 341 -15.65 1.15 -14.71
CA GLU A 341 -16.31 0.95 -16.01
C GLU A 341 -16.05 -0.46 -16.54
N LYS A 342 -14.81 -0.95 -16.43
CA LYS A 342 -14.43 -2.30 -16.83
C LYS A 342 -15.00 -3.41 -15.94
N LEU A 343 -15.57 -3.09 -14.78
CA LEU A 343 -16.26 -4.03 -13.89
C LEU A 343 -17.78 -4.10 -14.14
N LYS A 344 -18.38 -3.08 -14.76
CA LYS A 344 -19.83 -3.06 -15.06
C LYS A 344 -20.33 -4.33 -15.77
N PRO A 345 -19.72 -4.81 -16.86
CA PRO A 345 -20.22 -6.02 -17.52
C PRO A 345 -20.13 -7.26 -16.62
N ASP A 346 -19.12 -7.32 -15.74
CA ASP A 346 -18.96 -8.44 -14.80
C ASP A 346 -20.04 -8.41 -13.71
N LEU A 347 -20.46 -7.21 -13.29
CA LEU A 347 -21.52 -6.99 -12.30
C LEU A 347 -22.90 -7.32 -12.86
N ASP A 348 -23.16 -6.97 -14.12
CA ASP A 348 -24.46 -7.15 -14.79
C ASP A 348 -24.73 -8.62 -15.18
N ASP A 349 -23.69 -9.44 -15.36
CA ASP A 349 -23.85 -10.87 -15.63
C ASP A 349 -24.11 -11.67 -14.34
N GLU A 350 -25.38 -12.06 -14.12
CA GLU A 350 -25.80 -12.91 -13.01
C GLU A 350 -25.05 -14.26 -12.91
N ARG A 351 -24.45 -14.74 -14.00
CA ARG A 351 -23.61 -15.95 -13.97
C ARG A 351 -22.37 -15.74 -13.11
N ASN A 352 -21.81 -14.53 -13.09
CA ASN A 352 -20.62 -14.23 -12.29
C ASN A 352 -20.89 -14.27 -10.79
N TRP A 353 -22.15 -14.12 -10.38
CA TRP A 353 -22.60 -14.18 -8.99
C TRP A 353 -22.92 -15.60 -8.50
N THR A 354 -23.01 -16.56 -9.41
CA THR A 354 -23.44 -17.95 -9.11
C THR A 354 -22.39 -18.99 -9.50
N MET A 355 -21.59 -18.71 -10.53
CA MET A 355 -20.52 -19.58 -11.00
C MET A 355 -19.39 -19.64 -9.98
N LYS A 356 -19.22 -20.80 -9.35
CA LYS A 356 -18.15 -21.05 -8.36
C LYS A 356 -16.79 -21.08 -9.05
N ASN A 357 -15.81 -20.36 -8.51
CA ASN A 357 -14.44 -20.38 -9.04
C ASN A 357 -13.86 -21.80 -8.98
N GLN A 358 -13.48 -22.36 -10.13
CA GLN A 358 -12.87 -23.70 -10.23
C GLN A 358 -11.44 -23.78 -9.65
N GLY A 359 -10.87 -22.67 -9.16
CA GLY A 359 -9.44 -22.52 -8.87
C GLY A 359 -8.97 -22.78 -7.43
N ALA A 360 -9.85 -22.92 -6.45
CA ALA A 360 -9.43 -23.06 -5.04
C ALA A 360 -8.99 -24.49 -4.64
N ILE A 361 -8.71 -25.37 -5.62
CA ILE A 361 -8.36 -26.79 -5.40
C ILE A 361 -6.82 -27.02 -5.40
N LEU A 362 -6.02 -26.05 -5.84
CA LEU A 362 -4.59 -26.27 -6.11
C LEU A 362 -3.63 -26.08 -4.92
N SER A 363 -4.12 -25.66 -3.75
CA SER A 363 -3.33 -25.68 -2.50
C SER A 363 -3.93 -26.70 -1.54
N THR A 364 -3.18 -27.77 -1.25
CA THR A 364 -3.51 -28.84 -0.31
C THR A 364 -3.61 -28.28 1.11
N GLY A 365 -4.75 -27.65 1.43
CA GLY A 365 -4.98 -26.89 2.67
C GLY A 365 -5.96 -25.71 2.52
N SER A 366 -6.33 -25.33 1.29
CA SER A 366 -7.26 -24.25 1.00
C SER A 366 -8.68 -24.56 1.48
N VAL A 367 -9.26 -23.63 2.24
CA VAL A 367 -10.68 -23.65 2.61
C VAL A 367 -11.50 -23.44 1.35
N ASN A 368 -12.41 -24.36 1.03
CA ASN A 368 -13.34 -24.15 -0.09
C ASN A 368 -14.36 -23.07 0.28
N TYR A 369 -14.05 -21.82 -0.07
CA TYR A 369 -14.91 -20.66 0.17
C TYR A 369 -16.19 -20.65 -0.68
N LYS A 370 -16.35 -21.58 -1.63
CA LYS A 370 -17.48 -21.59 -2.60
C LYS A 370 -17.71 -20.22 -3.25
N SER A 371 -16.64 -19.46 -3.49
CA SER A 371 -16.71 -18.08 -3.94
C SER A 371 -17.19 -17.98 -5.39
N PRO A 372 -18.11 -17.07 -5.70
CA PRO A 372 -18.48 -16.75 -7.07
C PRO A 372 -17.35 -16.01 -7.82
N ALA A 373 -17.43 -16.03 -9.16
CA ALA A 373 -16.44 -15.44 -10.07
C ALA A 373 -16.25 -13.93 -9.89
N ILE A 374 -17.30 -13.21 -9.50
CA ILE A 374 -17.26 -11.76 -9.28
C ILE A 374 -16.18 -11.32 -8.27
N SER A 375 -15.92 -12.11 -7.22
CA SER A 375 -14.84 -11.80 -6.28
C SER A 375 -13.47 -11.78 -6.95
N SER A 376 -13.24 -12.70 -7.88
CA SER A 376 -11.99 -12.75 -8.63
C SER A 376 -11.85 -11.55 -9.56
N ALA A 377 -12.94 -11.08 -10.16
CA ALA A 377 -12.94 -9.88 -10.99
C ALA A 377 -12.54 -8.63 -10.18
N PHE A 378 -13.12 -8.44 -8.99
CA PHE A 378 -12.73 -7.36 -8.09
C PHE A 378 -11.28 -7.48 -7.60
N LEU A 379 -10.84 -8.68 -7.20
CA LEU A 379 -9.44 -8.93 -6.80
C LEU A 379 -8.47 -8.64 -7.94
N GLN A 380 -8.82 -8.99 -9.18
CA GLN A 380 -7.99 -8.69 -10.34
C GLN A 380 -7.83 -7.18 -10.55
N ARG A 381 -8.91 -6.40 -10.42
CA ARG A 381 -8.84 -4.92 -10.54
C ARG A 381 -8.02 -4.32 -9.39
N LEU A 382 -8.24 -4.78 -8.16
CA LEU A 382 -7.45 -4.33 -7.03
C LEU A 382 -5.96 -4.68 -7.21
N SER A 383 -5.63 -5.88 -7.70
CA SER A 383 -4.25 -6.29 -8.02
C SER A 383 -3.62 -5.36 -9.05
N LEU A 384 -4.34 -5.01 -10.12
CA LEU A 384 -3.85 -4.08 -11.14
C LEU A 384 -3.57 -2.69 -10.54
N ALA A 385 -4.43 -2.19 -9.65
CA ALA A 385 -4.21 -0.94 -8.94
C ALA A 385 -2.96 -1.01 -8.04
N VAL A 386 -2.76 -2.12 -7.34
CA VAL A 386 -1.57 -2.37 -6.51
C VAL A 386 -0.31 -2.43 -7.38
N ASP A 387 -0.35 -3.09 -8.54
CA ASP A 387 0.78 -3.17 -9.47
C ASP A 387 1.18 -1.80 -10.04
N ARG A 388 0.21 -0.93 -10.34
CA ARG A 388 0.48 0.46 -10.71
C ARG A 388 1.05 1.24 -9.53
N CYS A 389 0.49 1.07 -8.34
CA CYS A 389 0.98 1.71 -7.12
C CYS A 389 2.46 1.38 -6.83
N ARG A 390 2.89 0.11 -7.01
CA ARG A 390 4.28 -0.32 -6.81
C ARG A 390 5.31 0.47 -7.63
N SER A 391 4.90 1.05 -8.75
CA SER A 391 5.80 1.87 -9.58
C SER A 391 6.10 3.24 -8.98
N LEU A 392 5.27 3.74 -8.05
CA LEU A 392 5.48 5.04 -7.42
C LEU A 392 6.76 5.04 -6.56
N PRO A 393 7.55 6.13 -6.59
CA PRO A 393 8.90 6.14 -6.01
C PRO A 393 8.93 6.22 -4.48
N THR A 394 7.89 6.76 -3.84
CA THR A 394 7.86 6.97 -2.38
C THR A 394 6.68 6.26 -1.72
N ILE A 395 6.87 5.84 -0.47
CA ILE A 395 5.81 5.20 0.34
C ILE A 395 4.59 6.13 0.50
N SER A 396 4.82 7.45 0.65
CA SER A 396 3.74 8.43 0.80
C SER A 396 2.83 8.53 -0.42
N LEU A 397 3.39 8.51 -1.63
CA LEU A 397 2.61 8.50 -2.88
C LEU A 397 1.88 7.16 -3.06
N ARG A 398 2.54 6.03 -2.73
CA ARG A 398 1.93 4.69 -2.76
C ARG A 398 0.70 4.62 -1.84
N SER A 399 0.86 5.08 -0.60
CA SER A 399 -0.21 5.17 0.40
C SER A 399 -1.38 6.01 -0.12
N ARG A 400 -1.09 7.22 -0.62
CA ARG A 400 -2.11 8.13 -1.17
C ARG A 400 -2.86 7.49 -2.34
N PHE A 401 -2.15 6.89 -3.29
CA PHE A 401 -2.77 6.23 -4.44
C PHE A 401 -3.68 5.07 -4.03
N LEU A 402 -3.27 4.21 -3.09
CA LEU A 402 -4.11 3.11 -2.61
C LEU A 402 -5.34 3.60 -1.84
N LYS A 403 -5.25 4.73 -1.11
CA LYS A 403 -6.41 5.37 -0.48
C LYS A 403 -7.41 5.91 -1.50
N LEU A 404 -6.93 6.42 -2.64
CA LEU A 404 -7.78 6.99 -3.68
C LEU A 404 -8.36 5.96 -4.66
N VAL A 405 -7.67 4.82 -4.86
CA VAL A 405 -8.10 3.80 -5.83
C VAL A 405 -8.49 2.49 -5.14
N GLY A 406 -7.58 1.93 -4.33
CA GLY A 406 -7.76 0.62 -3.70
C GLY A 406 -8.94 0.60 -2.71
N VAL A 407 -8.99 1.57 -1.79
CA VAL A 407 -10.07 1.68 -0.80
C VAL A 407 -11.45 1.82 -1.48
N PRO A 408 -11.65 2.73 -2.47
CA PRO A 408 -12.92 2.81 -3.19
C PRO A 408 -13.31 1.55 -3.97
N ILE A 409 -12.36 0.79 -4.52
CA ILE A 409 -12.66 -0.51 -5.16
C ILE A 409 -13.25 -1.49 -4.14
N ILE A 410 -12.66 -1.59 -2.95
CA ILE A 410 -13.16 -2.47 -1.88
C ILE A 410 -14.56 -2.00 -1.42
N GLN A 411 -14.73 -0.70 -1.20
CA GLN A 411 -16.02 -0.12 -0.81
C GLN A 411 -17.09 -0.37 -1.88
N ARG A 412 -16.76 -0.20 -3.16
CA ARG A 412 -17.68 -0.49 -4.27
C ARG A 412 -18.11 -1.96 -4.28
N PHE A 413 -17.19 -2.89 -3.98
CA PHE A 413 -17.52 -4.30 -3.89
C PHE A 413 -18.49 -4.58 -2.74
N LEU A 414 -18.22 -3.98 -1.57
CA LEU A 414 -19.10 -4.06 -0.41
C LEU A 414 -20.50 -3.50 -0.71
N ASP A 415 -20.60 -2.36 -1.39
CA ASP A 415 -21.87 -1.77 -1.80
C ASP A 415 -22.65 -2.68 -2.76
N CYS A 416 -21.96 -3.32 -3.71
CA CYS A 416 -22.58 -4.28 -4.63
C CYS A 416 -23.21 -5.46 -3.90
N VAL A 417 -22.45 -6.11 -3.00
CA VAL A 417 -22.96 -7.27 -2.26
C VAL A 417 -24.09 -6.87 -1.32
N LEU A 418 -23.99 -5.69 -0.69
CA LEU A 418 -25.00 -5.17 0.22
C LEU A 418 -26.31 -4.91 -0.51
N HIS A 419 -26.24 -4.22 -1.65
CA HIS A 419 -27.41 -3.98 -2.49
C HIS A 419 -28.08 -5.30 -2.90
N ARG A 420 -27.32 -6.30 -3.32
CA ARG A 420 -27.86 -7.62 -3.70
C ARG A 420 -28.56 -8.33 -2.53
N CYS A 421 -27.98 -8.25 -1.34
CA CYS A 421 -28.59 -8.84 -0.14
C CYS A 421 -29.86 -8.09 0.27
N GLN A 422 -29.87 -6.76 0.21
CA GLN A 422 -31.05 -5.94 0.49
C GLN A 422 -32.17 -6.16 -0.52
N GLU A 423 -31.83 -6.34 -1.80
CA GLU A 423 -32.80 -6.68 -2.84
C GLU A 423 -33.46 -8.04 -2.56
N ALA A 424 -32.68 -9.06 -2.19
CA ALA A 424 -33.21 -10.36 -1.80
C ALA A 424 -34.12 -10.26 -0.56
N GLU A 425 -33.71 -9.49 0.45
CA GLU A 425 -34.53 -9.22 1.64
C GLU A 425 -35.82 -8.46 1.30
N GLY A 426 -35.76 -7.45 0.43
CA GLY A 426 -36.91 -6.63 0.06
C GLY A 426 -37.94 -7.34 -0.80
N LEU A 427 -37.53 -8.27 -1.66
CA LEU A 427 -38.43 -8.99 -2.57
C LEU A 427 -39.17 -10.14 -1.87
N THR A 428 -38.52 -10.85 -0.97
CA THR A 428 -39.05 -12.12 -0.45
C THR A 428 -38.94 -12.29 1.06
N ALA A 429 -38.42 -11.28 1.77
CA ALA A 429 -38.04 -11.38 3.19
C ALA A 429 -37.12 -12.58 3.49
N LEU A 430 -36.35 -13.04 2.48
CA LEU A 430 -35.47 -14.22 2.52
C LEU A 430 -36.20 -15.53 2.88
N THR A 431 -37.49 -15.64 2.57
CA THR A 431 -38.29 -16.83 2.93
C THR A 431 -38.16 -17.96 1.91
N ASP A 432 -37.89 -17.63 0.65
CA ASP A 432 -37.66 -18.54 -0.46
C ASP A 432 -36.18 -18.97 -0.55
N ASP A 433 -35.93 -20.04 -1.31
CA ASP A 433 -34.57 -20.58 -1.45
C ASP A 433 -33.68 -19.70 -2.34
N ASP A 434 -34.22 -19.07 -3.38
CA ASP A 434 -33.44 -18.23 -4.28
C ASP A 434 -32.86 -17.01 -3.53
N GLY A 435 -33.66 -16.38 -2.66
CA GLY A 435 -33.20 -15.33 -1.76
C GLY A 435 -32.06 -15.78 -0.83
N LEU A 436 -32.20 -16.96 -0.21
CA LEU A 436 -31.15 -17.54 0.66
C LEU A 436 -29.86 -17.86 -0.11
N ILE A 437 -29.98 -18.44 -1.31
CA ILE A 437 -28.84 -18.75 -2.18
C ILE A 437 -28.14 -17.47 -2.61
N LYS A 438 -28.88 -16.42 -2.99
CA LYS A 438 -28.33 -15.12 -3.37
C LYS A 438 -27.52 -14.50 -2.23
N VAL A 439 -28.05 -14.48 -1.00
CA VAL A 439 -27.31 -13.97 0.17
C VAL A 439 -26.12 -14.86 0.51
N ALA A 440 -26.24 -16.18 0.46
CA ALA A 440 -25.14 -17.09 0.72
C ALA A 440 -23.97 -16.90 -0.26
N ASN A 441 -24.26 -16.71 -1.55
CA ASN A 441 -23.25 -16.42 -2.56
C ASN A 441 -22.58 -15.07 -2.31
N SER A 442 -23.32 -14.03 -1.91
CA SER A 442 -22.75 -12.73 -1.52
C SER A 442 -21.81 -12.84 -0.31
N ILE A 443 -22.18 -13.63 0.71
CA ILE A 443 -21.34 -13.86 1.89
C ILE A 443 -20.04 -14.59 1.49
N ASN A 444 -20.15 -15.66 0.68
CA ASN A 444 -18.98 -16.36 0.16
C ASN A 444 -18.06 -15.45 -0.65
N ALA A 445 -18.67 -14.56 -1.46
CA ALA A 445 -17.95 -13.61 -2.29
C ALA A 445 -17.07 -12.69 -1.44
N ILE A 446 -17.65 -12.10 -0.40
CA ILE A 446 -16.94 -11.23 0.54
C ILE A 446 -15.91 -11.99 1.34
N HIS A 447 -16.24 -13.16 1.89
CA HIS A 447 -15.30 -13.88 2.75
C HIS A 447 -14.03 -14.30 1.99
N TYR A 448 -14.18 -14.75 0.73
CA TYR A 448 -13.03 -15.04 -0.11
C TYR A 448 -12.19 -13.78 -0.40
N PHE A 449 -12.83 -12.69 -0.79
CA PHE A 449 -12.16 -11.41 -1.02
C PHE A 449 -11.41 -10.92 0.22
N GLU A 450 -12.09 -10.91 1.38
CA GLU A 450 -11.54 -10.59 2.70
C GLU A 450 -10.28 -11.43 2.99
N SER A 451 -10.35 -12.75 2.76
CA SER A 451 -9.23 -13.66 3.02
C SER A 451 -7.99 -13.35 2.17
N VAL A 452 -8.19 -13.04 0.87
CA VAL A 452 -7.08 -12.72 -0.05
C VAL A 452 -6.47 -11.37 0.29
N VAL A 453 -7.30 -10.35 0.57
CA VAL A 453 -6.79 -9.02 0.92
C VAL A 453 -6.05 -9.05 2.27
N LYS A 454 -6.50 -9.85 3.25
CA LYS A 454 -5.75 -10.07 4.50
C LYS A 454 -4.39 -10.70 4.25
N GLU A 455 -4.31 -11.72 3.40
CA GLU A 455 -3.02 -12.35 3.02
C GLU A 455 -2.09 -11.33 2.35
N TRP A 456 -2.61 -10.43 1.53
CA TRP A 456 -1.81 -9.35 0.94
C TRP A 456 -1.31 -8.37 1.99
N CYS A 457 -2.12 -8.01 2.98
CA CYS A 457 -1.70 -7.10 4.05
C CYS A 457 -0.52 -7.62 4.89
N ASP A 458 -0.23 -8.93 4.84
CA ASP A 458 0.94 -9.54 5.49
C ASP A 458 2.24 -9.41 4.65
N ASP A 459 2.16 -8.96 3.39
CA ASP A 459 3.33 -8.70 2.52
C ASP A 459 4.07 -7.43 2.96
N VAL A 460 5.41 -7.45 2.86
CA VAL A 460 6.32 -6.36 3.24
C VAL A 460 5.90 -5.04 2.61
N PHE A 461 5.45 -5.06 1.35
CA PHE A 461 4.97 -3.89 0.65
C PHE A 461 3.82 -3.17 1.38
N PHE A 462 2.85 -3.91 1.91
CA PHE A 462 1.69 -3.33 2.61
C PHE A 462 2.03 -2.94 4.05
N LEU A 463 2.89 -3.72 4.70
CA LEU A 463 3.39 -3.40 6.04
C LEU A 463 4.15 -2.08 6.07
N GLU A 464 5.05 -1.85 5.11
CA GLU A 464 5.81 -0.58 4.97
C GLU A 464 4.87 0.63 4.84
N ILE A 465 3.83 0.51 4.01
CA ILE A 465 2.80 1.56 3.84
C ILE A 465 2.01 1.79 5.14
N GLY A 466 1.71 0.73 5.88
CA GLY A 466 1.04 0.82 7.18
C GLY A 466 1.87 1.57 8.24
N PHE A 467 3.17 1.31 8.32
CA PHE A 467 4.07 1.97 9.26
C PHE A 467 4.25 3.47 8.99
N ASP A 468 4.36 3.91 7.73
CA ASP A 468 4.48 5.34 7.39
C ASP A 468 3.23 6.14 7.79
N ASN A 469 2.04 5.56 7.61
CA ASN A 469 0.79 6.19 8.07
C ASN A 469 0.76 6.41 9.59
N SER A 470 1.36 5.49 10.37
CA SER A 470 1.45 5.61 11.83
C SER A 470 2.44 6.70 12.28
N ASN A 471 3.55 6.87 11.54
CA ASN A 471 4.56 7.89 11.82
C ASN A 471 4.09 9.30 11.44
N GLN A 472 3.33 9.46 10.34
CA GLN A 472 2.76 10.77 9.97
C GLN A 472 1.68 11.23 10.97
N MET A 473 0.93 10.30 11.57
CA MET A 473 -0.06 10.61 12.61
C MET A 473 0.59 10.95 13.97
N GLY A 474 1.86 10.56 14.18
CA GLY A 474 2.61 10.80 15.42
C GLY A 474 3.33 12.14 15.51
N MET A 475 3.19 13.04 14.52
CA MET A 475 3.93 14.32 14.46
C MET A 475 3.04 15.57 14.64
N SER A 476 1.76 15.41 15.00
CA SER A 476 0.90 16.50 15.46
C SER A 476 0.73 16.46 16.97
N ASP A 477 1.69 17.06 17.69
CA ASP A 477 1.53 17.47 19.09
C ASP A 477 0.58 18.68 19.14
N ASP A 478 -0.74 18.43 19.14
CA ASP A 478 -1.79 19.26 19.75
C ASP A 478 -3.17 18.78 19.28
N ASP A 479 -3.66 17.67 19.84
CA ASP A 479 -5.09 17.47 20.14
C ASP A 479 -5.32 16.09 20.79
N ALA A 480 -4.91 15.99 22.05
CA ALA A 480 -5.28 14.86 22.91
C ALA A 480 -6.73 15.01 23.39
N LYS A 481 -7.69 14.74 22.49
CA LYS A 481 -9.08 14.41 22.86
C LYS A 481 -9.59 13.23 22.03
N GLU A 482 -9.60 12.08 22.70
CA GLU A 482 -10.45 10.90 22.48
C GLU A 482 -10.81 10.60 21.01
N LYS A 483 -9.88 9.94 20.30
CA LYS A 483 -10.28 8.93 19.31
C LYS A 483 -9.98 7.55 19.88
N PRO A 484 -10.84 6.54 19.64
CA PRO A 484 -10.60 5.21 20.15
C PRO A 484 -9.28 4.69 19.59
N ILE A 485 -8.51 4.06 20.46
CA ILE A 485 -7.40 3.17 20.09
C ILE A 485 -8.05 1.98 19.39
N ASP A 486 -8.36 2.13 18.10
CA ASP A 486 -8.50 0.98 17.23
C ASP A 486 -7.14 0.80 16.57
N GLY A 487 -6.48 -0.32 16.86
CA GLY A 487 -5.13 -0.65 16.43
C GLY A 487 -5.04 -1.00 14.95
N SER A 488 -5.75 -0.26 14.09
CA SER A 488 -5.79 -0.41 12.64
C SER A 488 -4.58 0.30 12.04
N VAL A 489 -3.49 -0.45 11.85
CA VAL A 489 -2.22 0.06 11.30
C VAL A 489 -2.12 -0.18 9.78
N GLY A 490 -2.89 -1.13 9.24
CA GLY A 490 -2.89 -1.49 7.83
C GLY A 490 -3.71 -0.55 6.93
N ILE A 491 -3.28 -0.42 5.67
CA ILE A 491 -3.89 0.47 4.67
C ILE A 491 -5.37 0.13 4.35
N PHE A 492 -5.77 -1.13 4.52
CA PHE A 492 -7.11 -1.63 4.25
C PHE A 492 -7.85 -2.13 5.50
N ASP A 493 -7.30 -1.96 6.70
CA ASP A 493 -7.87 -2.52 7.94
C ASP A 493 -9.30 -2.04 8.19
N GLY A 494 -9.58 -0.75 7.94
CA GLY A 494 -10.92 -0.18 8.08
C GLY A 494 -11.94 -0.81 7.11
N GLU A 495 -11.53 -1.07 5.87
CA GLU A 495 -12.35 -1.72 4.85
C GLU A 495 -12.56 -3.21 5.15
N ILE A 496 -11.51 -3.90 5.59
CA ILE A 496 -11.57 -5.30 6.03
C ILE A 496 -12.55 -5.44 7.20
N GLY A 497 -12.48 -4.56 8.20
CA GLY A 497 -13.44 -4.54 9.32
C GLY A 497 -14.90 -4.42 8.85
N LYS A 498 -15.19 -3.52 7.91
CA LYS A 498 -16.54 -3.39 7.32
C LYS A 498 -17.00 -4.67 6.62
N THR A 499 -16.10 -5.36 5.92
CA THR A 499 -16.43 -6.64 5.26
C THR A 499 -16.72 -7.76 6.28
N GLU A 500 -16.01 -7.81 7.39
CA GLU A 500 -16.29 -8.75 8.47
C GLU A 500 -17.64 -8.48 9.14
N ASP A 501 -17.95 -7.21 9.39
CA ASP A 501 -19.20 -6.80 10.02
C ASP A 501 -20.40 -7.14 9.13
N PHE A 502 -20.30 -6.86 7.82
CA PHE A 502 -21.27 -7.29 6.83
C PHE A 502 -21.51 -8.80 6.89
N ARG A 503 -20.44 -9.60 6.92
CA ARG A 503 -20.54 -11.06 6.98
C ARG A 503 -21.27 -11.53 8.23
N LYS A 504 -20.90 -11.00 9.41
CA LYS A 504 -21.56 -11.32 10.68
C LYS A 504 -23.05 -10.95 10.65
N GLU A 505 -23.38 -9.76 10.17
CA GLU A 505 -24.77 -9.27 10.09
C GLU A 505 -25.64 -10.18 9.21
N TRP A 506 -25.20 -10.50 7.99
CA TRP A 506 -26.02 -11.26 7.04
C TRP A 506 -26.11 -12.75 7.40
N ILE A 507 -25.09 -13.32 8.05
CA ILE A 507 -25.20 -14.66 8.64
C ILE A 507 -26.27 -14.70 9.72
N ASP A 508 -26.29 -13.70 10.61
CA ASP A 508 -27.30 -13.60 11.67
C ASP A 508 -28.71 -13.39 11.09
N LYS A 509 -28.85 -12.56 10.05
CA LYS A 509 -30.12 -12.38 9.34
C LYS A 509 -30.66 -13.69 8.77
N ILE A 510 -29.84 -14.51 8.09
CA ILE A 510 -30.30 -15.82 7.59
C ILE A 510 -30.78 -16.69 8.76
N SER A 511 -29.99 -16.77 9.84
CA SER A 511 -30.35 -17.54 11.04
C SER A 511 -31.70 -17.08 11.63
N ILE A 512 -31.92 -15.77 11.73
CA ILE A 512 -33.16 -15.18 12.24
C ILE A 512 -34.35 -15.53 11.34
N VAL A 513 -34.20 -15.47 10.02
CA VAL A 513 -35.30 -15.75 9.08
C VAL A 513 -35.70 -17.22 9.16
N ILE A 514 -34.74 -18.14 9.15
CA ILE A 514 -35.02 -19.58 9.32
C ILE A 514 -35.68 -19.85 10.67
N LEU A 515 -35.19 -19.22 11.75
CA LEU A 515 -35.80 -19.37 13.08
C LEU A 515 -37.25 -18.86 13.12
N ARG A 516 -37.53 -17.72 12.47
CA ARG A 516 -38.90 -17.16 12.39
C ARG A 516 -39.82 -18.06 11.57
N GLY A 517 -39.33 -18.64 10.48
CA GLY A 517 -40.09 -19.60 9.69
C GLY A 517 -40.41 -20.87 10.49
N PHE A 518 -39.42 -21.40 11.22
CA PHE A 518 -39.64 -22.52 12.14
C PHE A 518 -40.67 -22.17 13.21
N ASP A 519 -40.53 -21.03 13.90
CA ASP A 519 -41.47 -20.57 14.92
C ASP A 519 -42.90 -20.51 14.36
N ALA A 520 -43.05 -19.95 13.16
CA ALA A 520 -44.33 -19.80 12.51
C ALA A 520 -45.04 -21.14 12.24
N LYS A 521 -44.29 -22.16 11.81
CA LYS A 521 -44.76 -23.53 11.55
C LYS A 521 -44.93 -24.35 12.84
N CYS A 522 -44.15 -24.03 13.87
CA CYS A 522 -44.19 -24.69 15.18
C CYS A 522 -45.35 -24.22 16.07
N ARG A 523 -46.12 -23.19 15.67
CA ARG A 523 -47.19 -22.60 16.49
C ARG A 523 -48.26 -23.60 16.92
N ASP A 524 -48.66 -24.51 16.04
CA ASP A 524 -49.72 -25.48 16.36
C ASP A 524 -49.24 -26.54 17.35
N TYR A 525 -47.98 -26.97 17.23
CA TYR A 525 -47.32 -27.82 18.23
C TYR A 525 -47.26 -27.14 19.61
N VAL A 526 -46.91 -25.85 19.66
CA VAL A 526 -46.87 -25.08 20.93
C VAL A 526 -48.26 -24.90 21.53
N LYS A 527 -49.29 -24.67 20.70
CA LYS A 527 -50.68 -24.47 21.15
C LYS A 527 -51.37 -25.77 21.58
N ALA A 528 -50.92 -26.93 21.12
CA ALA A 528 -51.52 -28.23 21.41
C ALA A 528 -51.26 -28.72 22.85
N ARG A 529 -51.64 -27.92 23.86
CA ARG A 529 -51.35 -28.17 25.28
C ARG A 529 -51.90 -29.49 25.84
N LYS A 530 -52.94 -30.04 25.20
CA LYS A 530 -53.55 -31.31 25.62
C LYS A 530 -52.68 -32.52 25.28
N GLN A 531 -51.81 -32.40 24.27
CA GLN A 531 -50.92 -33.47 23.84
C GLN A 531 -49.92 -33.92 24.92
N TRP A 532 -49.71 -33.10 25.95
CA TRP A 532 -48.82 -33.39 27.07
C TRP A 532 -49.48 -34.20 28.19
N GLN A 533 -50.80 -34.39 28.12
CA GLN A 533 -51.62 -35.08 29.13
C GLN A 533 -52.35 -36.31 28.59
N GLU A 534 -52.57 -36.37 27.28
CA GLU A 534 -53.23 -37.48 26.59
C GLU A 534 -52.36 -38.75 26.60
N LYS A 535 -53.00 -39.92 26.68
CA LYS A 535 -52.31 -41.22 26.53
C LYS A 535 -51.81 -41.35 25.09
N SER A 536 -50.57 -41.79 24.91
CA SER A 536 -50.02 -41.99 23.56
C SER A 536 -50.67 -43.22 22.91
N GLU A 537 -50.85 -43.17 21.59
CA GLU A 537 -50.91 -44.40 20.79
C GLU A 537 -49.51 -45.03 20.84
N GLU A 538 -49.42 -46.35 20.95
CA GLU A 538 -48.15 -47.08 21.12
C GLU A 538 -47.23 -46.84 19.91
N GLY A 539 -46.03 -46.28 20.14
CA GLY A 539 -45.00 -46.13 19.11
C GLY A 539 -44.07 -44.92 19.29
N TRP A 540 -42.85 -45.03 18.75
CA TRP A 540 -41.85 -43.95 18.69
C TRP A 540 -42.16 -43.02 17.52
N THR A 541 -43.19 -42.19 17.66
CA THR A 541 -43.67 -41.31 16.58
C THR A 541 -43.55 -39.84 16.98
N VAL A 542 -42.97 -39.04 16.07
CA VAL A 542 -42.88 -37.57 16.21
C VAL A 542 -44.28 -36.99 16.27
N SER A 543 -44.46 -35.96 17.11
CA SER A 543 -45.72 -35.21 17.19
C SER A 543 -46.11 -34.67 15.82
N ARG A 544 -47.31 -35.05 15.33
CA ARG A 544 -47.81 -34.66 14.00
C ARG A 544 -47.76 -33.15 13.75
N ASN A 545 -47.99 -32.34 14.78
CA ASN A 545 -47.98 -30.89 14.69
C ASN A 545 -46.57 -30.28 14.62
N LEU A 546 -45.51 -31.07 14.83
CA LEU A 546 -44.12 -30.65 14.77
C LEU A 546 -43.45 -31.00 13.42
N VAL A 547 -43.95 -32.02 12.72
CA VAL A 547 -43.38 -32.55 11.47
C VAL A 547 -43.15 -31.43 10.44
N GLU A 548 -44.16 -30.59 10.17
CA GLU A 548 -44.04 -29.50 9.20
C GLU A 548 -42.93 -28.49 9.55
N ALA A 549 -42.71 -28.22 10.84
CA ALA A 549 -41.66 -27.32 11.28
C ALA A 549 -40.26 -27.96 11.13
N LEU A 550 -40.14 -29.26 11.41
CA LEU A 550 -38.89 -30.01 11.23
C LEU A 550 -38.53 -30.16 9.76
N ASP A 551 -39.50 -30.46 8.90
CA ASP A 551 -39.32 -30.56 7.45
C ASP A 551 -38.82 -29.21 6.89
N TYR A 552 -39.47 -28.11 7.29
CA TYR A 552 -39.04 -26.75 6.93
C TYR A 552 -37.61 -26.46 7.39
N LEU A 553 -37.27 -26.80 8.63
CA LEU A 553 -35.93 -26.57 9.18
C LEU A 553 -34.87 -27.35 8.41
N GLN A 554 -35.14 -28.62 8.13
CA GLN A 554 -34.23 -29.50 7.40
C GLN A 554 -34.01 -29.02 5.96
N GLU A 555 -35.09 -28.62 5.27
CA GLU A 555 -35.04 -28.07 3.91
C GLU A 555 -34.17 -26.80 3.87
N LYS A 556 -34.45 -25.81 4.75
CA LYS A 556 -33.71 -24.54 4.73
C LYS A 556 -32.26 -24.69 5.17
N ILE A 557 -31.96 -25.56 6.14
CA ILE A 557 -30.57 -25.81 6.52
C ILE A 557 -29.81 -26.49 5.37
N ALA A 558 -30.42 -27.43 4.64
CA ALA A 558 -29.79 -28.09 3.49
C ALA A 558 -29.44 -27.08 2.38
N VAL A 559 -30.34 -26.15 2.07
CA VAL A 559 -30.09 -25.06 1.09
C VAL A 559 -28.90 -24.21 1.50
N VAL A 560 -28.83 -23.82 2.78
CA VAL A 560 -27.72 -23.01 3.30
C VAL A 560 -26.42 -23.82 3.35
N GLU A 561 -26.44 -25.09 3.75
CA GLU A 561 -25.27 -25.97 3.76
C GLU A 561 -24.66 -26.15 2.37
N GLU A 562 -25.49 -26.32 1.35
CA GLU A 562 -25.04 -26.51 -0.02
C GLU A 562 -24.37 -25.26 -0.57
N ASN A 563 -24.87 -24.07 -0.22
CA ASN A 563 -24.47 -22.82 -0.83
C ASN A 563 -23.44 -22.03 -0.01
N LEU A 564 -23.57 -21.95 1.30
CA LEU A 564 -22.65 -21.22 2.17
C LEU A 564 -21.34 -22.01 2.39
N ASN A 565 -20.22 -21.30 2.53
CA ASN A 565 -18.95 -21.93 2.86
C ASN A 565 -18.96 -22.53 4.27
N ARG A 566 -18.06 -23.49 4.51
CA ARG A 566 -18.06 -24.30 5.73
C ARG A 566 -17.90 -23.47 7.00
N ILE A 567 -17.06 -22.43 6.98
CA ILE A 567 -16.78 -21.62 8.18
C ILE A 567 -18.03 -20.84 8.58
N ASP A 568 -18.63 -20.14 7.63
CA ASP A 568 -19.81 -19.33 7.90
C ASP A 568 -21.05 -20.18 8.18
N PHE A 569 -21.17 -21.36 7.53
CA PHE A 569 -22.20 -22.34 7.85
C PHE A 569 -22.13 -22.81 9.31
N VAL A 570 -20.92 -23.03 9.84
CA VAL A 570 -20.73 -23.42 11.24
C VAL A 570 -21.20 -22.34 12.20
N CYS A 571 -20.92 -21.07 11.90
CA CYS A 571 -21.44 -19.95 12.67
C CYS A 571 -22.97 -19.91 12.63
N LEU A 572 -23.55 -20.06 11.43
CA LEU A 572 -24.99 -19.99 11.20
C LEU A 572 -25.76 -21.07 11.95
N TRP A 573 -25.42 -22.36 11.78
CA TRP A 573 -26.20 -23.43 12.41
C TRP A 573 -26.08 -23.40 13.94
N ARG A 574 -24.95 -22.93 14.50
CA ARG A 574 -24.80 -22.75 15.94
C ARG A 574 -25.70 -21.64 16.48
N SER A 575 -25.78 -20.51 15.78
CA SER A 575 -26.73 -19.43 16.10
C SER A 575 -28.18 -19.92 16.01
N LEU A 576 -28.50 -20.72 15.00
CA LEU A 576 -29.81 -21.32 14.81
C LEU A 576 -30.17 -22.29 15.94
N ALA A 577 -29.26 -23.19 16.34
CA ALA A 577 -29.45 -24.11 17.46
C ALA A 577 -29.68 -23.35 18.78
N ALA A 578 -28.90 -22.30 19.05
CA ALA A 578 -29.11 -21.44 20.22
C ALA A 578 -30.45 -20.70 20.18
N GLY A 579 -30.89 -20.27 19.00
CA GLY A 579 -32.21 -19.67 18.78
C GLY A 579 -33.36 -20.64 19.05
N LEU A 580 -33.25 -21.87 18.52
CA LEU A 580 -34.22 -22.94 18.71
C LEU A 580 -34.30 -23.40 20.17
N ASP A 581 -33.17 -23.52 20.88
CA ASP A 581 -33.11 -23.82 22.31
C ASP A 581 -33.94 -22.80 23.11
N ARG A 582 -33.71 -21.51 22.87
CA ARG A 582 -34.45 -20.41 23.51
C ARG A 582 -35.93 -20.46 23.16
N LEU A 583 -36.26 -20.71 21.90
CA LEU A 583 -37.64 -20.77 21.42
C LEU A 583 -38.40 -21.88 22.15
N LEU A 584 -37.91 -23.12 22.09
CA LEU A 584 -38.55 -24.29 22.70
C LEU A 584 -38.62 -24.18 24.22
N PHE A 585 -37.55 -23.69 24.83
CA PHE A 585 -37.53 -23.43 26.27
C PHE A 585 -38.63 -22.45 26.68
N ASN A 586 -38.75 -21.32 25.99
CA ASN A 586 -39.74 -20.30 26.33
C ASN A 586 -41.17 -20.72 25.98
N SER A 587 -41.37 -21.38 24.83
CA SER A 587 -42.69 -21.69 24.29
C SER A 587 -43.33 -22.92 24.94
N ILE A 588 -42.53 -23.90 25.36
CA ILE A 588 -43.01 -25.19 25.91
C ILE A 588 -42.69 -25.29 27.40
N LEU A 589 -41.42 -25.27 27.79
CA LEU A 589 -41.01 -25.54 29.17
C LEU A 589 -41.41 -24.44 30.15
N MET A 590 -41.35 -23.19 29.71
CA MET A 590 -41.79 -22.03 30.49
C MET A 590 -43.28 -21.69 30.30
N SER A 591 -44.03 -22.52 29.59
CA SER A 591 -45.48 -22.39 29.50
C SER A 591 -46.18 -22.96 30.75
N ASN A 592 -47.44 -22.59 30.98
CA ASN A 592 -48.24 -23.11 32.11
C ASN A 592 -48.89 -24.46 31.81
N VAL A 593 -48.23 -25.29 31.00
CA VAL A 593 -48.67 -26.64 30.63
C VAL A 593 -48.40 -27.61 31.78
N LYS A 594 -49.14 -28.73 31.84
CA LYS A 594 -48.84 -29.85 32.73
C LYS A 594 -48.40 -31.07 31.93
N PHE A 595 -47.34 -31.74 32.39
CA PHE A 595 -46.74 -32.92 31.74
C PHE A 595 -47.02 -34.20 32.52
N HIS A 596 -47.71 -35.15 31.87
CA HIS A 596 -47.81 -36.55 32.31
C HIS A 596 -46.63 -37.37 31.77
N ASP A 597 -46.47 -38.62 32.21
CA ASP A 597 -45.35 -39.49 31.80
C ASP A 597 -45.26 -39.64 30.28
N CYS A 598 -46.38 -39.94 29.63
CA CYS A 598 -46.45 -40.01 28.17
C CYS A 598 -46.08 -38.68 27.48
N GLY A 599 -46.40 -37.54 28.11
CA GLY A 599 -46.06 -36.22 27.59
C GLY A 599 -44.55 -35.92 27.67
N VAL A 600 -43.87 -36.42 28.71
CA VAL A 600 -42.41 -36.31 28.85
C VAL A 600 -41.70 -37.21 27.83
N GLU A 601 -42.18 -38.44 27.62
CA GLU A 601 -41.65 -39.34 26.60
C GLU A 601 -41.83 -38.79 25.18
N ARG A 602 -43.01 -38.21 24.91
CA ARG A 602 -43.29 -37.51 23.63
C ARG A 602 -42.35 -36.34 23.42
N PHE A 603 -42.23 -35.44 24.40
CA PHE A 603 -41.31 -34.30 24.31
C PHE A 603 -39.86 -34.73 24.13
N GLY A 604 -39.44 -35.81 24.80
CA GLY A 604 -38.11 -36.40 24.61
C GLY A 604 -37.88 -36.95 23.20
N SER A 605 -38.89 -37.64 22.64
CA SER A 605 -38.84 -38.17 21.27
C SER A 605 -38.78 -37.04 20.23
N ASP A 606 -39.59 -36.00 20.42
CA ASP A 606 -39.62 -34.80 19.55
C ASP A 606 -38.26 -34.08 19.57
N LEU A 607 -37.67 -33.88 20.75
CA LEU A 607 -36.34 -33.28 20.89
C LEU A 607 -35.26 -34.15 20.24
N GLN A 608 -35.33 -35.48 20.37
CA GLN A 608 -34.34 -36.37 19.76
C GLN A 608 -34.34 -36.26 18.23
N VAL A 609 -35.51 -36.10 17.59
CA VAL A 609 -35.58 -35.89 16.14
C VAL A 609 -35.04 -34.52 15.75
N LEU A 610 -35.38 -33.47 16.49
CA LEU A 610 -34.79 -32.13 16.28
C LEU A 610 -33.26 -32.17 16.39
N PHE A 611 -32.72 -32.80 17.43
CA PHE A 611 -31.28 -32.98 17.62
C PHE A 611 -30.66 -33.79 16.47
N GLY A 612 -31.38 -34.79 15.97
CA GLY A 612 -30.99 -35.59 14.81
C GLY A 612 -30.71 -34.77 13.55
N ILE A 613 -31.46 -33.68 13.31
CA ILE A 613 -31.21 -32.76 12.17
C ILE A 613 -29.78 -32.21 12.23
N PHE A 614 -29.28 -31.89 13.43
CA PHE A 614 -27.93 -31.36 13.63
C PHE A 614 -26.85 -32.44 13.77
N GLY A 615 -27.23 -33.72 13.79
CA GLY A 615 -26.33 -34.86 13.94
C GLY A 615 -25.33 -34.99 12.79
N ALA A 616 -25.64 -34.44 11.62
CA ALA A 616 -24.73 -34.41 10.47
C ALA A 616 -23.46 -33.57 10.72
N TRP A 617 -23.53 -32.56 11.60
CA TRP A 617 -22.44 -31.59 11.81
C TRP A 617 -21.80 -31.66 13.20
N CYS A 618 -22.37 -32.48 14.10
CA CYS A 618 -21.99 -32.53 15.50
C CYS A 618 -22.24 -33.92 16.10
N LEU A 619 -21.27 -34.44 16.86
CA LEU A 619 -21.39 -35.73 17.57
C LEU A 619 -22.38 -35.69 18.75
N ARG A 620 -22.64 -34.52 19.33
CA ARG A 620 -23.52 -34.33 20.50
C ARG A 620 -24.40 -33.09 20.32
N PRO A 621 -25.42 -33.15 19.44
CA PRO A 621 -26.27 -32.01 19.16
C PRO A 621 -26.93 -31.41 20.40
N GLU A 622 -27.27 -32.24 21.39
CA GLU A 622 -27.92 -31.83 22.65
C GLU A 622 -27.12 -30.76 23.40
N GLY A 623 -25.79 -30.76 23.24
CA GLY A 623 -24.90 -29.76 23.84
C GLY A 623 -25.13 -28.34 23.33
N PHE A 624 -25.75 -28.17 22.16
CA PHE A 624 -26.14 -26.88 21.59
C PHE A 624 -27.56 -26.46 21.99
N PHE A 625 -28.29 -27.32 22.71
CA PHE A 625 -29.62 -27.07 23.26
C PHE A 625 -29.63 -27.21 24.79
N PRO A 626 -28.82 -26.42 25.50
CA PRO A 626 -28.61 -26.63 26.93
C PRO A 626 -29.88 -26.46 27.75
N LYS A 627 -30.74 -25.47 27.45
CA LYS A 627 -31.95 -25.21 28.25
C LYS A 627 -33.02 -26.26 28.01
N ALA A 628 -33.25 -26.66 26.76
CA ALA A 628 -34.20 -27.71 26.41
C ALA A 628 -33.76 -29.07 26.99
N SER A 629 -32.47 -29.40 26.87
CA SER A 629 -31.90 -30.65 27.39
C SER A 629 -31.96 -30.73 28.92
N GLU A 630 -31.57 -29.66 29.62
CA GLU A 630 -31.68 -29.60 31.09
C GLU A 630 -33.13 -29.62 31.56
N GLY A 631 -34.04 -28.96 30.83
CA GLY A 631 -35.47 -28.99 31.11
C GLY A 631 -36.10 -30.37 30.95
N LEU A 632 -35.77 -31.08 29.86
CA LEU A 632 -36.19 -32.48 29.67
C LEU A 632 -35.64 -33.36 30.80
N LYS A 633 -34.36 -33.18 31.17
CA LYS A 633 -33.74 -33.92 32.28
C LYS A 633 -34.50 -33.72 33.60
N LEU A 634 -34.94 -32.50 33.91
CA LEU A 634 -35.76 -32.22 35.09
C LEU A 634 -37.12 -32.92 35.01
N LEU A 635 -37.78 -32.93 33.85
CA LEU A 635 -39.06 -33.61 33.66
C LEU A 635 -38.96 -35.14 33.81
N GLN A 636 -37.80 -35.72 33.46
CA GLN A 636 -37.53 -37.16 33.58
C GLN A 636 -37.13 -37.61 34.99
N MET A 637 -36.82 -36.68 35.91
CA MET A 637 -36.45 -37.04 37.28
C MET A 637 -37.63 -37.62 38.08
N ARG A 638 -37.32 -38.53 39.02
CA ARG A 638 -38.32 -39.12 39.90
C ARG A 638 -38.82 -38.10 40.92
N GLU A 639 -40.08 -38.20 41.31
CA GLU A 639 -40.74 -37.28 42.26
C GLU A 639 -39.93 -37.08 43.57
N LYS A 640 -39.38 -38.18 44.13
CA LYS A 640 -38.56 -38.14 45.35
C LYS A 640 -37.30 -37.26 45.14
N GLN A 641 -36.63 -37.37 44.00
CA GLN A 641 -35.41 -36.60 43.72
C GLN A 641 -35.70 -35.11 43.58
N LEU A 642 -36.84 -34.76 42.99
CA LEU A 642 -37.27 -33.37 42.80
C LEU A 642 -37.67 -32.72 44.14
N LYS A 643 -38.47 -33.40 44.98
CA LYS A 643 -38.94 -32.87 46.27
C LYS A 643 -37.79 -32.56 47.25
N TYR A 644 -36.79 -33.43 47.34
CA TYR A 644 -35.63 -33.21 48.22
C TYR A 644 -34.55 -32.31 47.59
N GLY A 645 -34.47 -32.27 46.27
CA GLY A 645 -33.43 -31.55 45.53
C GLY A 645 -33.63 -30.04 45.48
N LEU A 646 -34.86 -29.59 45.23
CA LEU A 646 -35.20 -28.17 45.09
C LEU A 646 -34.91 -27.34 46.34
N ALA A 647 -35.09 -27.91 47.54
CA ALA A 647 -34.75 -27.25 48.81
C ALA A 647 -33.25 -26.94 48.97
N ARG A 648 -32.38 -27.62 48.22
CA ARG A 648 -30.92 -27.46 48.24
C ARG A 648 -30.41 -26.49 47.18
N GLY A 649 -31.33 -25.91 46.39
CA GLY A 649 -31.10 -24.82 45.45
C GLY A 649 -29.98 -25.08 44.43
N ARG A 650 -29.16 -24.06 44.16
CA ARG A 650 -28.13 -24.06 43.11
C ARG A 650 -27.09 -25.17 43.25
N LYS A 651 -26.81 -25.62 44.48
CA LYS A 651 -25.82 -26.68 44.74
C LYS A 651 -26.29 -28.02 44.17
N TRP A 652 -27.55 -28.39 44.42
CA TRP A 652 -28.13 -29.62 43.88
C TRP A 652 -28.27 -29.58 42.35
N MET A 653 -28.62 -28.43 41.78
CA MET A 653 -28.66 -28.28 40.31
C MET A 653 -27.31 -28.60 39.68
N LYS A 654 -26.21 -28.04 40.22
CA LYS A 654 -24.85 -28.34 39.75
C LYS A 654 -24.46 -29.81 39.93
N GLU A 655 -24.79 -30.41 41.07
CA GLU A 655 -24.56 -31.85 41.36
C GLU A 655 -25.29 -32.77 40.35
N ASN A 656 -26.43 -32.33 39.82
CA ASN A 656 -27.20 -33.06 38.81
C ASN A 656 -26.92 -32.60 37.38
N GLY A 657 -25.87 -31.80 37.14
CA GLY A 657 -25.47 -31.35 35.81
C GLY A 657 -26.41 -30.33 35.17
N ILE A 658 -27.19 -29.59 35.96
CA ILE A 658 -28.04 -28.48 35.51
C ILE A 658 -27.26 -27.19 35.76
N ARG A 659 -26.83 -26.52 34.69
CA ARG A 659 -25.91 -25.38 34.72
C ARG A 659 -26.46 -24.15 34.01
N HIS A 660 -27.40 -24.31 33.09
CA HIS A 660 -27.91 -23.26 32.21
C HIS A 660 -29.30 -22.75 32.61
N LEU A 661 -29.96 -23.45 33.53
CA LEU A 661 -31.21 -23.01 34.16
C LEU A 661 -30.96 -22.28 35.48
N SER A 662 -31.71 -21.21 35.72
CA SER A 662 -31.85 -20.58 37.04
C SER A 662 -32.73 -21.41 37.96
N VAL A 663 -32.65 -21.13 39.27
CA VAL A 663 -33.46 -21.84 40.28
C VAL A 663 -34.96 -21.63 40.01
N ALA A 664 -35.37 -20.41 39.67
CA ALA A 664 -36.77 -20.09 39.37
C ALA A 664 -37.28 -20.79 38.08
N GLU A 665 -36.46 -20.87 37.04
CA GLU A 665 -36.78 -21.63 35.83
C GLU A 665 -36.95 -23.12 36.13
N ALA A 666 -36.05 -23.71 36.93
CA ALA A 666 -36.13 -25.10 37.34
C ALA A 666 -37.35 -25.39 38.22
N GLU A 667 -37.67 -24.52 39.18
CA GLU A 667 -38.89 -24.60 40.00
C GLU A 667 -40.15 -24.61 39.13
N LYS A 668 -40.20 -23.74 38.13
CA LYS A 668 -41.34 -23.66 37.21
C LYS A 668 -41.49 -24.96 36.41
N ILE A 669 -40.40 -25.50 35.85
CA ILE A 669 -40.42 -26.76 35.11
C ILE A 669 -40.84 -27.92 36.01
N VAL A 670 -40.35 -27.98 37.24
CA VAL A 670 -40.76 -29.05 38.16
C VAL A 670 -42.24 -28.91 38.55
N SER A 671 -42.74 -27.68 38.73
CA SER A 671 -44.16 -27.44 39.02
C SER A 671 -45.08 -27.83 37.87
N SER A 672 -44.56 -27.90 36.64
CA SER A 672 -45.31 -28.33 35.45
C SER A 672 -45.43 -29.86 35.37
N ARG A 673 -44.60 -30.61 36.09
CA ARG A 673 -44.64 -32.07 36.14
C ARG A 673 -45.77 -32.60 37.02
N VAL A 674 -46.55 -33.54 36.51
CA VAL A 674 -47.60 -34.24 37.26
C VAL A 674 -47.31 -35.74 37.24
N PHE A 675 -47.13 -36.31 38.43
CA PHE A 675 -46.91 -37.75 38.62
C PHE A 675 -48.27 -38.42 38.83
N MET A 676 -48.64 -39.32 37.92
CA MET A 676 -49.82 -40.18 38.09
C MET A 676 -49.36 -41.44 38.85
N ASN A 677 -50.10 -41.81 39.90
CA ASN A 677 -49.82 -43.01 40.69
C ASN A 677 -50.19 -44.30 39.97
#